data_AF-E9GBH0-F1
#
_entry.id   AF-E9GBH0-F1
#
_cell.length_a   1.000
_cell.length_b   1.000
_cell.length_c   1.000
_cell.angle_alpha   90.00
_cell.angle_beta   90.00
_cell.angle_gamma   90.00
#
_symmetry.space_group_name_H-M   'P 1'
#
loop_
_entity.id
_entity.type
_entity.pdbx_description
1 polymer ?
#
loop_
_entity_poly.entity_id
_entity_poly.type
_entity_poly.pdbx_seq_one_letter_code
_entity_poly.pdbx_strand_id
1 'polypeptide(L)'
;MIGAHIVRAVDPFPHLKAHQESCDVELPVQIKSNITRQSVVMEPETIEKRKSNKASTDKSSKNVGKNALEKTIGSKAAAPNKVIELGVFVDSAALSLFMPYLGAREYVKLRELILAFVNAMQALYHLPSLGQRVDLSIVYMEFHAKPPANLVNNGERGQLLDSFCSFQTKLNKPSDSDAEHWDMALLLSGLDFYAVEKGKNNYVTMGLSTVTGVCTDIYNCVIGEFGVTNQRGQPYPSTGFTSVYVMAHEIGHNLGMSHDSSGNVCATEGFIMSPSRGVVGEATWSTCSAKTLASITETCMNDLPSGNFPDYNHNKYGDRPGQLWSADEQCRILLRDKAAIAYFATNADIAESCNSMKCRTPNRDGYYSSGPALPGTVCGNSMWCNGGKCVSAGRALNVEAVRGGWSDWKNKTCSSGCLQKSRGAVESERECNNPKPSDVLHRCEGSSIKATICDDAQLCGEKSRPTPVEYAGQQCAKFSKLVPFIDPKGTGIQAAFSEKRPWQSCAIFCQRNDREGFYSPRFELNSLPEVSAHFPDGTWCGNDGQKDLYCLQRSCASTEVAEGLVRTSGISSDLDMANNAPMTGKVHHQIPAALEEYFMLDKDGKPVKEEIDEETVKAAEESLNSHSGYDDQDFITLKPPKSKI
;
A
#
# COMPACT_ATOMS: atom_id res chain seq x y z
N MET A 1 -16.43 -28.09 24.58
CA MET A 1 -16.40 -26.61 24.65
C MET A 1 -14.95 -26.16 24.59
N ILE A 2 -14.47 -25.79 23.40
CA ILE A 2 -13.17 -25.13 23.21
C ILE A 2 -13.50 -23.93 22.33
N GLY A 3 -13.48 -22.74 22.94
CA GLY A 3 -13.92 -21.51 22.30
C GLY A 3 -12.98 -21.09 21.18
N ALA A 4 -13.53 -20.87 19.99
CA ALA A 4 -12.90 -20.06 18.97
C ALA A 4 -12.83 -18.62 19.52
N HIS A 5 -11.61 -18.09 19.71
CA HIS A 5 -11.45 -16.70 20.12
C HIS A 5 -11.77 -15.78 18.93
N ILE A 6 -13.04 -15.41 18.81
CA ILE A 6 -13.48 -14.25 18.04
C ILE A 6 -13.07 -13.02 18.84
N VAL A 7 -12.29 -12.12 18.24
CA VAL A 7 -11.95 -10.83 18.84
C VAL A 7 -12.87 -9.80 18.19
N ARG A 8 -13.94 -9.40 18.89
CA ARG A 8 -14.68 -8.19 18.52
C ARG A 8 -13.73 -7.00 18.66
N ALA A 9 -13.78 -6.05 17.73
CA ALA A 9 -12.96 -4.84 17.75
C ALA A 9 -13.29 -3.90 18.94
N VAL A 10 -14.34 -4.23 19.69
CA VAL A 10 -14.63 -3.72 21.04
C VAL A 10 -13.83 -4.58 22.03
N ASP A 11 -12.65 -4.09 22.39
CA ASP A 11 -11.66 -4.63 23.34
C ASP A 11 -12.12 -5.78 24.28
N PRO A 12 -11.55 -7.00 24.20
CA PRO A 12 -11.92 -8.10 25.08
C PRO A 12 -11.24 -8.07 26.48
N PHE A 13 -10.46 -7.04 26.84
CA PHE A 13 -9.72 -7.01 28.11
C PHE A 13 -9.96 -5.74 28.96
N PRO A 14 -10.83 -5.79 29.98
CA PRO A 14 -11.03 -4.68 30.93
C PRO A 14 -9.76 -4.26 31.70
N HIS A 15 -8.72 -5.08 31.68
CA HIS A 15 -7.47 -4.86 32.42
C HIS A 15 -6.50 -3.87 31.74
N LEU A 16 -6.74 -3.49 30.48
CA LEU A 16 -5.90 -2.53 29.75
C LEU A 16 -6.27 -1.06 30.02
N LYS A 17 -7.44 -0.77 30.60
CA LYS A 17 -7.76 0.58 31.11
C LYS A 17 -6.76 1.07 32.15
N ALA A 18 -6.23 0.16 32.98
CA ALA A 18 -5.21 0.50 33.98
C ALA A 18 -3.83 0.78 33.37
N HIS A 19 -3.55 0.28 32.16
CA HIS A 19 -2.29 0.57 31.46
C HIS A 19 -2.39 1.85 30.62
N GLN A 20 -3.60 2.21 30.17
CA GLN A 20 -3.85 3.48 29.48
C GLN A 20 -3.71 4.68 30.42
N GLU A 21 -4.17 4.57 31.67
CA GLU A 21 -3.96 5.60 32.71
C GLU A 21 -2.47 5.79 33.07
N SER A 22 -1.61 4.79 32.81
CA SER A 22 -0.17 4.88 33.01
C SER A 22 0.59 5.47 31.80
N CYS A 23 -0.05 5.55 30.63
CA CYS A 23 0.56 6.08 29.40
C CYS A 23 0.12 7.53 29.09
N ASP A 24 -0.85 8.07 29.80
CA ASP A 24 -1.35 9.45 29.63
C ASP A 24 -0.49 10.53 30.32
N VAL A 25 0.72 10.19 30.81
CA VAL A 25 1.60 11.16 31.49
C VAL A 25 2.53 11.92 30.52
N GLU A 26 2.67 11.54 29.24
CA GLU A 26 3.50 12.29 28.28
C GLU A 26 2.88 12.42 26.88
N LEU A 27 1.77 13.16 26.77
CA LEU A 27 1.33 13.79 25.51
C LEU A 27 0.99 15.27 25.79
N PRO A 28 1.72 16.26 25.21
CA PRO A 28 1.43 17.66 25.47
C PRO A 28 0.49 18.24 24.41
N VAL A 29 -0.78 17.84 24.37
CA VAL A 29 -1.84 18.67 23.73
C VAL A 29 -3.19 18.44 24.43
N GLN A 30 -3.50 19.28 25.43
CA GLN A 30 -4.85 19.42 25.97
C GLN A 30 -5.63 20.40 25.08
N ILE A 31 -6.52 19.90 24.24
CA ILE A 31 -7.51 20.74 23.54
C ILE A 31 -8.57 21.16 24.57
N LYS A 32 -8.44 22.37 25.13
CA LYS A 32 -9.48 22.96 25.98
C LYS A 32 -10.70 23.32 25.13
N SER A 33 -11.84 22.72 25.46
CA SER A 33 -13.16 23.10 24.96
C SER A 33 -13.65 24.37 25.66
N ASN A 34 -13.36 25.55 25.10
CA ASN A 34 -14.01 26.80 25.51
C ASN A 34 -15.15 27.15 24.55
N ILE A 35 -16.33 26.59 24.78
CA ILE A 35 -17.58 27.16 24.28
C ILE A 35 -18.20 27.97 25.42
N THR A 36 -17.94 29.29 25.42
CA THR A 36 -18.74 30.23 26.22
C THR A 36 -19.79 30.83 25.30
N ARG A 37 -21.07 30.55 25.54
CA ARG A 37 -22.19 31.23 24.89
C ARG A 37 -22.18 32.70 25.30
N GLN A 38 -21.95 33.60 24.36
CA GLN A 38 -22.41 34.99 24.47
C GLN A 38 -23.24 35.36 23.25
N SER A 39 -24.50 35.65 23.52
CA SER A 39 -25.47 36.26 22.62
C SER A 39 -25.12 37.73 22.42
N VAL A 40 -24.87 38.15 21.19
CA VAL A 40 -24.76 39.57 20.82
C VAL A 40 -25.80 39.88 19.74
N VAL A 41 -26.70 40.78 20.11
CA VAL A 41 -27.73 41.42 19.29
C VAL A 41 -27.04 42.38 18.31
N MET A 42 -27.40 42.34 17.03
CA MET A 42 -27.01 43.35 16.05
C MET A 42 -28.25 44.14 15.60
N GLU A 43 -28.29 45.44 15.90
CA GLU A 43 -29.11 46.43 15.22
C GLU A 43 -28.35 47.04 14.02
N PRO A 44 -29.05 47.59 13.01
CA PRO A 44 -28.46 47.94 11.72
C PRO A 44 -28.06 49.43 11.67
N GLU A 45 -26.83 49.71 11.20
CA GLU A 45 -26.44 51.08 10.83
C GLU A 45 -26.36 51.29 9.32
N THR A 46 -26.77 52.50 8.97
CA THR A 46 -27.11 53.08 7.67
C THR A 46 -25.91 53.35 6.75
N ILE A 47 -26.12 53.13 5.45
CA ILE A 47 -25.18 53.47 4.37
C ILE A 47 -25.34 54.95 3.98
N GLU A 48 -24.31 55.76 4.22
CA GLU A 48 -24.17 57.09 3.60
C GLU A 48 -23.39 57.05 2.28
N LYS A 49 -23.94 57.72 1.28
CA LYS A 49 -23.42 57.88 -0.08
C LYS A 49 -22.28 58.91 -0.10
N ARG A 50 -21.19 58.61 -0.81
CA ARG A 50 -20.36 59.63 -1.46
C ARG A 50 -20.16 59.33 -2.95
N LYS A 51 -20.58 60.29 -3.77
CA LYS A 51 -20.33 60.40 -5.21
C LYS A 51 -18.96 61.02 -5.46
N SER A 52 -18.26 60.56 -6.50
CA SER A 52 -17.39 61.43 -7.31
C SER A 52 -17.34 60.92 -8.75
N ASN A 53 -17.32 61.90 -9.67
CA ASN A 53 -17.66 61.82 -11.09
C ASN A 53 -16.48 61.45 -12.01
N LYS A 54 -16.79 60.63 -13.03
CA LYS A 54 -16.54 60.78 -14.48
C LYS A 54 -15.13 61.13 -15.01
N ALA A 55 -14.59 60.26 -15.87
CA ALA A 55 -14.14 60.60 -17.23
C ALA A 55 -14.02 59.34 -18.11
N SER A 56 -14.29 59.53 -19.40
CA SER A 56 -14.60 58.54 -20.43
C SER A 56 -13.42 58.36 -21.38
N THR A 57 -13.23 57.15 -21.92
CA THR A 57 -12.83 56.96 -23.32
C THR A 57 -13.36 55.64 -23.87
N ASP A 58 -14.18 55.78 -24.90
CA ASP A 58 -14.69 54.77 -25.82
C ASP A 58 -13.59 53.95 -26.51
N LYS A 59 -13.88 52.67 -26.76
CA LYS A 59 -13.72 52.07 -28.10
C LYS A 59 -14.59 50.82 -28.23
N SER A 60 -15.59 50.96 -29.09
CA SER A 60 -16.47 49.92 -29.61
C SER A 60 -15.71 48.88 -30.44
N SER A 61 -16.09 47.60 -30.31
CA SER A 61 -16.32 46.75 -31.49
C SER A 61 -17.30 45.62 -31.15
N LYS A 62 -18.35 45.54 -31.98
CA LYS A 62 -19.46 44.60 -31.92
C LYS A 62 -19.01 43.20 -32.34
N ASN A 63 -19.55 42.16 -31.68
CA ASN A 63 -20.30 41.16 -32.43
C ASN A 63 -21.31 40.39 -31.57
N VAL A 64 -22.47 40.21 -32.17
CA VAL A 64 -23.73 39.73 -31.64
C VAL A 64 -23.87 38.24 -31.91
N GLY A 65 -24.43 37.50 -30.95
CA GLY A 65 -25.26 36.34 -31.23
C GLY A 65 -24.72 34.98 -30.76
N LYS A 66 -25.12 34.57 -29.54
CA LYS A 66 -25.61 33.22 -29.19
C LYS A 66 -25.89 33.11 -27.67
N ASN A 67 -26.75 33.98 -27.13
CA ASN A 67 -27.33 33.78 -25.80
C ASN A 67 -28.84 33.58 -25.95
N ALA A 68 -29.23 32.36 -26.26
CA ALA A 68 -30.60 31.87 -26.17
C ALA A 68 -30.60 30.35 -26.01
N LEU A 69 -29.88 29.84 -25.00
CA LEU A 69 -30.06 28.45 -24.52
C LEU A 69 -29.57 28.27 -23.05
N GLU A 70 -29.77 29.26 -22.19
CA GLU A 70 -29.51 29.13 -20.75
C GLU A 70 -30.66 29.74 -19.97
N LYS A 71 -31.84 29.10 -20.03
CA LYS A 71 -32.91 29.40 -19.07
C LYS A 71 -33.99 28.33 -18.97
N THR A 72 -33.61 27.05 -18.93
CA THR A 72 -34.54 26.00 -18.46
C THR A 72 -33.79 24.79 -17.88
N ILE A 73 -33.17 24.96 -16.72
CA ILE A 73 -32.94 23.82 -15.81
C ILE A 73 -33.55 24.24 -14.49
N GLY A 74 -34.79 23.78 -14.26
CA GLY A 74 -35.41 23.87 -12.96
C GLY A 74 -34.53 23.18 -11.92
N SER A 75 -34.44 23.78 -10.74
CA SER A 75 -33.80 23.19 -9.57
C SER A 75 -34.49 21.86 -9.24
N LYS A 76 -33.99 20.75 -9.79
CA LYS A 76 -34.19 19.45 -9.17
C LYS A 76 -33.54 19.55 -7.79
N ALA A 77 -34.31 19.31 -6.74
CA ALA A 77 -33.72 19.06 -5.42
C ALA A 77 -32.65 17.98 -5.58
N ALA A 78 -31.46 18.21 -5.03
CA ALA A 78 -30.42 17.18 -5.02
C ALA A 78 -31.04 15.92 -4.39
N ALA A 79 -30.85 14.76 -5.02
CA ALA A 79 -31.25 13.50 -4.42
C ALA A 79 -30.63 13.39 -3.02
N PRO A 80 -31.35 12.88 -2.01
CA PRO A 80 -30.76 12.66 -0.69
C PRO A 80 -29.51 11.78 -0.81
N ASN A 81 -28.52 12.06 0.02
CA ASN A 81 -27.31 11.24 0.08
C ASN A 81 -27.71 9.81 0.48
N LYS A 82 -27.03 8.82 -0.11
CA LYS A 82 -27.17 7.42 0.29
C LYS A 82 -26.16 7.12 1.39
N VAL A 83 -26.51 6.28 2.35
CA VAL A 83 -25.59 5.77 3.38
C VAL A 83 -25.52 4.26 3.22
N ILE A 84 -24.33 3.67 3.31
CA ILE A 84 -24.17 2.21 3.36
C ILE A 84 -23.66 1.86 4.76
N GLU A 85 -24.48 1.14 5.51
CA GLU A 85 -24.07 0.48 6.75
C GLU A 85 -23.21 -0.75 6.44
N LEU A 86 -22.00 -0.80 7.00
CA LEU A 86 -20.97 -1.78 6.69
C LEU A 86 -20.66 -2.70 7.86
N GLY A 87 -20.72 -4.00 7.61
CA GLY A 87 -20.10 -5.04 8.43
C GLY A 87 -18.70 -5.37 7.90
N VAL A 88 -17.64 -4.99 8.62
CA VAL A 88 -16.25 -5.19 8.19
C VAL A 88 -15.61 -6.39 8.89
N PHE A 89 -15.09 -7.33 8.11
CA PHE A 89 -14.45 -8.54 8.58
C PHE A 89 -12.99 -8.58 8.11
N VAL A 90 -12.06 -8.87 9.01
CA VAL A 90 -10.64 -9.09 8.66
C VAL A 90 -10.26 -10.51 9.00
N ASP A 91 -9.80 -11.27 8.01
CA ASP A 91 -9.51 -12.69 8.20
C ASP A 91 -8.15 -12.95 8.89
N SER A 92 -7.93 -14.22 9.26
CA SER A 92 -6.71 -14.65 9.93
C SER A 92 -5.46 -14.49 9.07
N ALA A 93 -5.60 -14.53 7.74
CA ALA A 93 -4.47 -14.35 6.84
C ALA A 93 -4.01 -12.89 6.84
N ALA A 94 -4.94 -11.93 6.75
CA ALA A 94 -4.65 -10.50 6.85
C ALA A 94 -4.05 -10.16 8.23
N LEU A 95 -4.62 -10.70 9.31
CA LEU A 95 -4.05 -10.56 10.65
C LEU A 95 -2.60 -11.07 10.72
N SER A 96 -2.31 -12.22 10.11
CA SER A 96 -0.96 -12.80 10.09
C SER A 96 0.04 -11.93 9.33
N LEU A 97 -0.42 -11.17 8.33
CA LEU A 97 0.42 -10.25 7.57
C LEU A 97 0.71 -8.95 8.35
N PHE A 98 -0.29 -8.34 8.96
CA PHE A 98 -0.16 -6.99 9.55
C PHE A 98 0.24 -6.98 11.03
N MET A 99 -0.19 -7.96 11.83
CA MET A 99 0.07 -7.94 13.28
C MET A 99 1.56 -8.02 13.65
N PRO A 100 2.42 -8.82 12.98
CA PRO A 100 3.86 -8.80 13.25
C PRO A 100 4.50 -7.43 13.00
N TYR A 101 3.96 -6.67 12.03
CA TYR A 101 4.45 -5.36 11.65
C TYR A 101 3.96 -4.24 12.59
N LEU A 102 2.66 -4.21 12.90
CA LEU A 102 2.04 -3.17 13.72
C LEU A 102 2.45 -3.25 15.20
N GLY A 103 2.83 -4.45 15.66
CA GLY A 103 3.14 -4.77 17.05
C GLY A 103 2.22 -5.89 17.54
N ALA A 104 2.79 -6.97 18.07
CA ALA A 104 2.00 -8.11 18.54
C ALA A 104 1.01 -7.65 19.64
N ARG A 105 -0.29 -7.88 19.40
CA ARG A 105 -1.44 -7.50 20.25
C ARG A 105 -1.94 -6.05 20.09
N GLU A 106 -1.45 -5.28 19.13
CA GLU A 106 -1.93 -3.93 18.86
C GLU A 106 -3.16 -3.89 17.93
N TYR A 107 -4.26 -4.51 18.34
CA TYR A 107 -5.53 -4.47 17.60
C TYR A 107 -6.06 -3.04 17.40
N VAL A 108 -5.64 -2.10 18.25
CA VAL A 108 -5.93 -0.67 18.09
C VAL A 108 -5.30 -0.13 16.80
N LYS A 109 -4.01 -0.40 16.54
CA LYS A 109 -3.36 0.05 15.29
C LYS A 109 -3.99 -0.59 14.06
N LEU A 110 -4.35 -1.87 14.14
CA LEU A 110 -5.06 -2.55 13.05
C LEU A 110 -6.42 -1.89 12.81
N ARG A 111 -7.19 -1.63 13.86
CA ARG A 111 -8.46 -0.89 13.77
C ARG A 111 -8.24 0.49 13.14
N GLU A 112 -7.23 1.25 13.57
CA GLU A 112 -6.90 2.55 12.96
C GLU A 112 -6.59 2.45 11.47
N LEU A 113 -5.87 1.40 11.05
CA LEU A 113 -5.62 1.09 9.64
C LEU A 113 -6.91 0.81 8.88
N ILE A 114 -7.80 -0.02 9.44
CA ILE A 114 -9.11 -0.32 8.81
C ILE A 114 -10.00 0.93 8.73
N LEU A 115 -10.01 1.78 9.76
CA LEU A 115 -10.75 3.03 9.73
C LEU A 115 -10.21 3.97 8.64
N ALA A 116 -8.90 4.10 8.50
CA ALA A 116 -8.31 4.90 7.43
C ALA A 116 -8.62 4.33 6.04
N PHE A 117 -8.61 3.01 5.92
CA PHE A 117 -8.96 2.29 4.70
C PHE A 117 -10.42 2.55 4.28
N VAL A 118 -11.38 2.43 5.22
CA VAL A 118 -12.80 2.71 4.95
C VAL A 118 -13.02 4.20 4.67
N ASN A 119 -12.35 5.10 5.38
CA ASN A 119 -12.47 6.53 5.07
C ASN A 119 -11.90 6.88 3.69
N ALA A 120 -10.83 6.19 3.26
CA ALA A 120 -10.30 6.35 1.92
C ALA A 120 -11.30 5.88 0.85
N MET A 121 -11.99 4.75 1.07
CA MET A 121 -13.08 4.31 0.19
C MET A 121 -14.20 5.35 0.14
N GLN A 122 -14.63 5.86 1.30
CA GLN A 122 -15.65 6.91 1.36
C GLN A 122 -15.24 8.16 0.56
N ALA A 123 -13.99 8.59 0.67
CA ALA A 123 -13.49 9.73 -0.09
C ALA A 123 -13.63 9.52 -1.61
N LEU A 124 -13.49 8.28 -2.11
CA LEU A 124 -13.76 7.95 -3.51
C LEU A 124 -15.26 8.06 -3.84
N TYR A 125 -16.15 7.57 -2.98
CA TYR A 125 -17.60 7.70 -3.12
C TYR A 125 -18.13 9.14 -2.95
N HIS A 126 -17.30 10.04 -2.44
CA HIS A 126 -17.59 11.47 -2.35
C HIS A 126 -17.07 12.26 -3.56
N LEU A 127 -16.36 11.62 -4.50
CA LEU A 127 -15.84 12.30 -5.69
C LEU A 127 -16.98 12.86 -6.55
N PRO A 128 -16.86 14.11 -7.04
CA PRO A 128 -17.88 14.69 -7.91
C PRO A 128 -18.17 13.90 -9.18
N SER A 129 -17.21 13.10 -9.67
CA SER A 129 -17.39 12.30 -10.88
C SER A 129 -18.44 11.19 -10.73
N LEU A 130 -18.78 10.79 -9.49
CA LEU A 130 -19.84 9.82 -9.22
C LEU A 130 -21.25 10.44 -9.33
N GLY A 131 -21.36 11.77 -9.31
CA GLY A 131 -22.62 12.50 -9.48
C GLY A 131 -23.60 12.45 -8.30
N GLN A 132 -23.46 11.46 -7.40
CA GLN A 132 -24.21 11.36 -6.15
C GLN A 132 -23.27 10.89 -5.03
N ARG A 133 -23.39 11.50 -3.85
CA ARG A 133 -22.60 11.16 -2.68
C ARG A 133 -23.15 9.89 -2.02
N VAL A 134 -22.25 8.97 -1.68
CA VAL A 134 -22.54 7.79 -0.85
C VAL A 134 -21.64 7.84 0.38
N ASP A 135 -22.24 7.96 1.56
CA ASP A 135 -21.54 7.89 2.85
C ASP A 135 -21.40 6.41 3.26
N LEU A 136 -20.28 6.05 3.89
CA LEU A 136 -20.06 4.71 4.45
C LEU A 136 -20.12 4.79 5.98
N SER A 137 -20.76 3.85 6.66
CA SER A 137 -20.82 3.80 8.12
C SER A 137 -20.48 2.41 8.62
N ILE A 138 -19.46 2.28 9.47
CA ILE A 138 -19.13 0.98 10.06
C ILE A 138 -20.01 0.76 11.29
N VAL A 139 -20.86 -0.24 11.22
CA VAL A 139 -21.81 -0.64 12.27
C VAL A 139 -21.40 -1.95 12.94
N TYR A 140 -20.57 -2.74 12.26
CA TYR A 140 -20.02 -3.98 12.77
C TYR A 140 -18.57 -4.16 12.32
N MET A 141 -17.69 -4.62 13.21
CA MET A 141 -16.31 -4.94 12.88
C MET A 141 -15.80 -6.17 13.64
N GLU A 142 -15.23 -7.13 12.92
CA GLU A 142 -14.74 -8.38 13.48
C GLU A 142 -13.36 -8.79 12.92
N PHE A 143 -12.48 -9.26 13.81
CA PHE A 143 -11.15 -9.76 13.47
C PHE A 143 -11.04 -11.26 13.79
N HIS A 144 -10.81 -12.06 12.76
CA HIS A 144 -10.75 -13.52 12.89
C HIS A 144 -9.33 -14.00 13.21
N ALA A 145 -9.00 -14.21 14.48
CA ALA A 145 -7.69 -14.79 14.86
C ALA A 145 -7.49 -16.21 14.29
N LYS A 146 -8.57 -16.92 13.95
CA LYS A 146 -8.59 -18.21 13.27
C LYS A 146 -9.72 -18.24 12.24
N PRO A 147 -9.60 -19.02 11.15
CA PRO A 147 -10.67 -19.19 10.19
C PRO A 147 -11.95 -19.71 10.87
N PRO A 148 -13.11 -19.05 10.71
CA PRO A 148 -14.40 -19.58 11.12
C PRO A 148 -14.69 -20.93 10.44
N ALA A 149 -15.35 -21.86 11.12
CA ALA A 149 -15.53 -23.24 10.64
C ALA A 149 -16.27 -23.37 9.29
N ASN A 150 -17.10 -22.39 8.93
CA ASN A 150 -17.88 -22.39 7.69
C ASN A 150 -17.40 -21.35 6.67
N LEU A 151 -16.26 -20.69 6.92
CA LEU A 151 -15.65 -19.76 5.98
C LEU A 151 -14.50 -20.48 5.29
N VAL A 152 -14.58 -20.62 3.97
CA VAL A 152 -13.49 -21.20 3.16
C VAL A 152 -12.26 -20.31 3.27
N ASN A 153 -11.06 -20.90 3.28
CA ASN A 153 -9.81 -20.16 3.52
C ASN A 153 -8.66 -20.63 2.61
N ASN A 154 -8.98 -21.22 1.46
CA ASN A 154 -7.99 -21.74 0.52
C ASN A 154 -7.55 -20.72 -0.54
N GLY A 155 -8.26 -19.59 -0.69
CA GLY A 155 -8.00 -18.56 -1.71
C GLY A 155 -8.80 -18.72 -2.99
N GLU A 156 -9.59 -19.79 -3.17
CA GLU A 156 -10.48 -19.89 -4.33
C GLU A 156 -11.60 -18.87 -4.21
N ARG A 157 -11.60 -17.87 -5.09
CA ARG A 157 -12.39 -16.65 -4.95
C ARG A 157 -13.90 -16.89 -4.89
N GLY A 158 -14.42 -17.83 -5.68
CA GLY A 158 -15.85 -18.12 -5.77
C GLY A 158 -16.37 -18.81 -4.51
N GLN A 159 -15.67 -19.85 -4.05
CA GLN A 159 -15.97 -20.55 -2.81
C GLN A 159 -15.83 -19.64 -1.59
N LEU A 160 -14.83 -18.75 -1.59
CA LEU A 160 -14.65 -17.77 -0.54
C LEU A 160 -15.82 -16.80 -0.48
N LEU A 161 -16.24 -16.22 -1.62
CA LEU A 161 -17.40 -15.33 -1.67
C LEU A 161 -18.67 -16.06 -1.22
N ASP A 162 -19.00 -17.21 -1.82
CA ASP A 162 -20.20 -17.98 -1.49
C ASP A 162 -20.28 -18.33 0.01
N SER A 163 -19.16 -18.76 0.59
CA SER A 163 -19.08 -19.11 2.01
C SER A 163 -19.13 -17.87 2.91
N PHE A 164 -18.52 -16.75 2.50
CA PHE A 164 -18.59 -15.48 3.23
C PHE A 164 -20.00 -14.90 3.22
N CYS A 165 -20.66 -14.85 2.07
CA CYS A 165 -22.07 -14.47 1.94
C CYS A 165 -22.96 -15.28 2.89
N SER A 166 -22.80 -16.61 2.89
CA SER A 166 -23.53 -17.52 3.77
C SER A 166 -23.19 -17.34 5.26
N PHE A 167 -21.96 -16.94 5.58
CA PHE A 167 -21.50 -16.70 6.93
C PHE A 167 -22.04 -15.39 7.49
N GLN A 168 -21.84 -14.28 6.77
CA GLN A 168 -22.26 -12.94 7.18
C GLN A 168 -23.78 -12.85 7.33
N THR A 169 -24.56 -13.48 6.45
CA THR A 169 -26.04 -13.48 6.50
C THR A 169 -26.55 -14.00 7.85
N LYS A 170 -25.87 -15.01 8.43
CA LYS A 170 -26.26 -15.61 9.70
C LYS A 170 -25.93 -14.73 10.91
N LEU A 171 -25.01 -13.78 10.75
CA LEU A 171 -24.61 -12.83 11.78
C LEU A 171 -25.40 -11.52 11.71
N ASN A 172 -25.81 -11.11 10.50
CA ASN A 172 -26.52 -9.87 10.28
C ASN A 172 -27.86 -9.84 11.03
N LYS A 173 -28.25 -8.66 11.50
CA LYS A 173 -29.59 -8.47 12.07
C LYS A 173 -30.61 -8.47 10.94
N PRO A 174 -31.80 -9.03 11.13
CA PRO A 174 -32.80 -9.10 10.06
C PRO A 174 -33.54 -7.77 9.84
N SER A 175 -33.56 -6.87 10.81
CA SER A 175 -34.23 -5.56 10.66
C SER A 175 -33.20 -4.48 10.36
N ASP A 176 -33.46 -3.74 9.28
CA ASP A 176 -32.77 -2.51 8.89
C ASP A 176 -32.66 -1.48 10.03
N SER A 177 -33.64 -1.46 10.92
CA SER A 177 -33.66 -0.53 12.06
C SER A 177 -32.78 -0.96 13.25
N ASP A 178 -32.22 -2.17 13.24
CA ASP A 178 -31.35 -2.64 14.31
C ASP A 178 -29.97 -1.97 14.24
N ALA A 179 -29.42 -1.56 15.40
CA ALA A 179 -28.16 -0.82 15.47
C ALA A 179 -26.92 -1.56 14.93
N GLU A 180 -26.93 -2.89 14.85
CA GLU A 180 -25.85 -3.70 14.27
C GLU A 180 -26.29 -4.34 12.94
N HIS A 181 -27.41 -3.92 12.33
CA HIS A 181 -27.73 -4.30 10.94
C HIS A 181 -26.71 -3.67 10.00
N TRP A 182 -26.33 -4.36 8.93
CA TRP A 182 -25.56 -3.79 7.85
C TRP A 182 -26.21 -4.03 6.49
N ASP A 183 -26.18 -3.00 5.66
CA ASP A 183 -26.57 -3.04 4.25
C ASP A 183 -25.64 -3.92 3.43
N MET A 184 -24.36 -3.95 3.80
CA MET A 184 -23.31 -4.65 3.06
C MET A 184 -22.19 -5.16 3.98
N ALA A 185 -21.71 -6.37 3.73
CA ALA A 185 -20.58 -7.00 4.42
C ALA A 185 -19.32 -6.97 3.55
N LEU A 186 -18.19 -6.56 4.13
CA LEU A 186 -16.88 -6.50 3.48
C LEU A 186 -15.90 -7.47 4.17
N LEU A 187 -15.31 -8.40 3.43
CA LEU A 187 -14.19 -9.21 3.88
C LEU A 187 -12.87 -8.69 3.33
N LEU A 188 -11.98 -8.26 4.22
CA LEU A 188 -10.59 -7.95 3.92
C LEU A 188 -9.74 -9.18 4.21
N SER A 189 -9.20 -9.81 3.16
CA SER A 189 -8.52 -11.09 3.24
C SER A 189 -7.04 -11.00 2.91
N GLY A 190 -6.19 -11.67 3.69
CA GLY A 190 -4.77 -11.81 3.37
C GLY A 190 -4.44 -13.02 2.49
N LEU A 191 -5.44 -13.66 1.89
CA LEU A 191 -5.27 -14.79 0.97
C LEU A 191 -4.97 -14.29 -0.45
N ASP A 192 -4.07 -14.98 -1.17
CA ASP A 192 -3.82 -14.78 -2.60
C ASP A 192 -4.97 -15.42 -3.38
N PHE A 193 -5.87 -14.59 -3.91
CA PHE A 193 -7.11 -15.02 -4.56
C PHE A 193 -6.80 -15.68 -5.89
N TYR A 194 -7.52 -16.76 -6.20
CA TYR A 194 -7.40 -17.39 -7.50
C TYR A 194 -8.71 -17.96 -8.02
N ALA A 195 -8.76 -18.08 -9.35
CA ALA A 195 -9.73 -18.88 -10.07
C ALA A 195 -9.05 -20.12 -10.67
N VAL A 196 -9.79 -21.22 -10.82
CA VAL A 196 -9.28 -22.40 -11.54
C VAL A 196 -9.64 -22.29 -13.02
N GLU A 197 -8.65 -22.00 -13.86
CA GLU A 197 -8.79 -21.91 -15.31
C GLU A 197 -8.01 -23.02 -16.01
N LYS A 198 -8.71 -23.83 -16.81
CA LYS A 198 -8.09 -24.96 -17.56
C LYS A 198 -7.22 -25.86 -16.66
N GLY A 199 -7.63 -26.06 -15.41
CA GLY A 199 -6.94 -26.89 -14.42
C GLY A 199 -5.71 -26.25 -13.77
N LYS A 200 -5.51 -24.93 -13.92
CA LYS A 200 -4.45 -24.16 -13.27
C LYS A 200 -5.03 -23.01 -12.48
N ASN A 201 -4.38 -22.66 -11.37
CA ASN A 201 -4.76 -21.50 -10.58
C ASN A 201 -4.31 -20.23 -11.32
N ASN A 202 -5.22 -19.27 -11.48
CA ASN A 202 -4.99 -17.94 -12.01
C ASN A 202 -5.18 -16.91 -10.88
N TYR A 203 -4.13 -16.16 -10.54
CA TYR A 203 -4.06 -15.24 -9.39
C TYR A 203 -4.19 -13.77 -9.81
N VAL A 204 -4.95 -13.47 -10.87
CA VAL A 204 -5.12 -12.10 -11.38
C VAL A 204 -6.21 -11.34 -10.63
N THR A 205 -7.23 -12.05 -10.13
CA THR A 205 -8.33 -11.50 -9.36
C THR A 205 -7.85 -10.94 -8.02
N MET A 206 -8.21 -9.70 -7.71
CA MET A 206 -7.92 -9.06 -6.41
C MET A 206 -9.18 -8.84 -5.56
N GLY A 207 -10.37 -8.99 -6.15
CA GLY A 207 -11.66 -8.81 -5.49
C GLY A 207 -12.73 -9.73 -6.06
N LEU A 208 -13.83 -9.90 -5.34
CA LEU A 208 -15.01 -10.52 -5.92
C LEU A 208 -16.28 -10.01 -5.26
N SER A 209 -17.28 -9.70 -6.07
CA SER A 209 -18.59 -9.24 -5.62
C SER A 209 -19.72 -9.79 -6.46
N THR A 210 -20.92 -9.87 -5.89
CA THR A 210 -22.13 -10.07 -6.70
C THR A 210 -22.59 -8.75 -7.28
N VAL A 211 -23.10 -8.75 -8.50
CA VAL A 211 -23.71 -7.53 -9.07
C VAL A 211 -25.10 -7.31 -8.50
N THR A 212 -25.43 -6.06 -8.15
CA THR A 212 -26.75 -5.67 -7.58
C THR A 212 -27.13 -6.44 -6.32
N GLY A 213 -26.16 -6.67 -5.43
CA GLY A 213 -26.35 -7.41 -4.19
C GLY A 213 -26.82 -6.58 -2.99
N VAL A 214 -26.69 -5.25 -3.07
CA VAL A 214 -26.96 -4.35 -1.96
C VAL A 214 -28.43 -4.45 -1.52
N CYS A 215 -28.68 -4.32 -0.21
CA CYS A 215 -30.02 -4.50 0.39
C CYS A 215 -30.66 -5.89 0.19
N THR A 216 -29.88 -6.91 -0.21
CA THR A 216 -30.36 -8.30 -0.25
C THR A 216 -29.75 -9.11 0.88
N ASP A 217 -30.52 -10.01 1.49
CA ASP A 217 -30.04 -10.77 2.66
C ASP A 217 -28.78 -11.60 2.36
N ILE A 218 -28.70 -12.20 1.16
CA ILE A 218 -27.70 -13.21 0.83
C ILE A 218 -26.52 -12.61 0.06
N TYR A 219 -26.79 -11.67 -0.86
CA TYR A 219 -25.80 -11.21 -1.84
C TYR A 219 -25.20 -9.84 -1.49
N ASN A 220 -25.48 -9.30 -0.31
CA ASN A 220 -24.87 -8.05 0.15
C ASN A 220 -23.44 -8.22 0.70
N CYS A 221 -22.62 -9.01 0.01
CA CYS A 221 -21.30 -9.45 0.45
C CYS A 221 -20.26 -9.11 -0.62
N VAL A 222 -19.10 -8.66 -0.15
CA VAL A 222 -17.95 -8.29 -0.97
C VAL A 222 -16.70 -8.86 -0.32
N ILE A 223 -15.80 -9.43 -1.12
CA ILE A 223 -14.49 -9.90 -0.67
C ILE A 223 -13.38 -9.18 -1.44
N GLY A 224 -12.25 -8.91 -0.79
CA GLY A 224 -11.08 -8.40 -1.48
C GLY A 224 -9.78 -8.65 -0.75
N GLU A 225 -8.72 -8.69 -1.53
CA GLU A 225 -7.35 -8.87 -1.06
C GLU A 225 -6.86 -7.66 -0.27
N PHE A 226 -6.15 -7.92 0.82
CA PHE A 226 -5.61 -6.92 1.72
C PHE A 226 -4.22 -7.32 2.23
N GLY A 227 -3.19 -6.69 1.64
CA GLY A 227 -1.80 -6.89 2.03
C GLY A 227 -1.11 -8.09 1.34
N VAL A 228 -1.77 -8.71 0.37
CA VAL A 228 -1.30 -9.90 -0.34
C VAL A 228 -0.01 -9.61 -1.11
N THR A 229 0.91 -10.57 -1.11
CA THR A 229 2.13 -10.56 -1.93
C THR A 229 2.21 -11.88 -2.67
N ASN A 230 2.85 -11.90 -3.84
CA ASN A 230 3.07 -13.15 -4.56
C ASN A 230 4.03 -14.09 -3.78
N GLN A 231 4.27 -15.28 -4.33
CA GLN A 231 5.16 -16.30 -3.74
C GLN A 231 6.62 -15.85 -3.54
N ARG A 232 7.05 -14.75 -4.18
CA ARG A 232 8.37 -14.13 -4.02
C ARG A 232 8.37 -12.95 -3.04
N GLY A 233 7.25 -12.70 -2.36
CA GLY A 233 7.06 -11.58 -1.44
C GLY A 233 6.87 -10.23 -2.13
N GLN A 234 6.73 -10.19 -3.46
CA GLN A 234 6.52 -8.95 -4.20
C GLN A 234 5.08 -8.44 -4.00
N PRO A 235 4.88 -7.14 -3.77
CA PRO A 235 3.56 -6.58 -3.55
C PRO A 235 2.73 -6.55 -4.83
N TYR A 236 1.50 -7.08 -4.75
CA TYR A 236 0.46 -6.86 -5.75
C TYR A 236 -0.11 -5.43 -5.62
N PRO A 237 -0.87 -4.96 -6.62
CA PRO A 237 -1.71 -3.77 -6.47
C PRO A 237 -2.78 -3.88 -5.37
N SER A 238 -3.02 -5.05 -4.77
CA SER A 238 -3.83 -5.22 -3.56
C SER A 238 -3.03 -5.09 -2.26
N THR A 239 -1.72 -4.85 -2.32
CA THR A 239 -0.91 -4.62 -1.13
C THR A 239 -1.11 -3.19 -0.59
N GLY A 240 -1.32 -3.06 0.71
CA GLY A 240 -1.43 -1.76 1.39
C GLY A 240 -2.67 -0.96 0.97
N PHE A 241 -2.55 0.36 0.88
CA PHE A 241 -3.68 1.24 0.59
C PHE A 241 -4.14 1.25 -0.87
N THR A 242 -3.38 0.69 -1.79
CA THR A 242 -3.85 0.50 -3.18
C THR A 242 -5.11 -0.37 -3.24
N SER A 243 -5.27 -1.30 -2.29
CA SER A 243 -6.47 -2.14 -2.13
C SER A 243 -7.75 -1.33 -1.84
N VAL A 244 -7.66 -0.07 -1.38
CA VAL A 244 -8.83 0.83 -1.24
C VAL A 244 -9.62 0.92 -2.54
N TYR A 245 -8.91 1.01 -3.66
CA TYR A 245 -9.54 1.16 -4.97
C TYR A 245 -10.11 -0.16 -5.48
N VAL A 246 -9.47 -1.30 -5.16
CA VAL A 246 -10.02 -2.65 -5.41
C VAL A 246 -11.34 -2.79 -4.64
N MET A 247 -11.35 -2.50 -3.35
CA MET A 247 -12.57 -2.61 -2.54
C MET A 247 -13.66 -1.63 -2.99
N ALA A 248 -13.31 -0.40 -3.40
CA ALA A 248 -14.28 0.52 -3.99
C ALA A 248 -14.85 0.00 -5.32
N HIS A 249 -14.04 -0.64 -6.15
CA HIS A 249 -14.50 -1.33 -7.37
C HIS A 249 -15.55 -2.41 -7.03
N GLU A 250 -15.24 -3.27 -6.06
CA GLU A 250 -16.13 -4.37 -5.68
C GLU A 250 -17.44 -3.93 -5.02
N ILE A 251 -17.40 -2.87 -4.22
CA ILE A 251 -18.62 -2.22 -3.71
C ILE A 251 -19.42 -1.62 -4.89
N GLY A 252 -18.73 -1.06 -5.90
CA GLY A 252 -19.33 -0.61 -7.15
C GLY A 252 -20.14 -1.71 -7.85
N HIS A 253 -19.57 -2.91 -7.97
CA HIS A 253 -20.31 -4.09 -8.45
C HIS A 253 -21.56 -4.39 -7.61
N ASN A 254 -21.45 -4.37 -6.28
CA ASN A 254 -22.59 -4.64 -5.41
C ASN A 254 -23.71 -3.61 -5.56
N LEU A 255 -23.36 -2.35 -5.86
CA LEU A 255 -24.25 -1.25 -6.24
C LEU A 255 -24.78 -1.36 -7.69
N GLY A 256 -24.40 -2.40 -8.42
CA GLY A 256 -24.88 -2.70 -9.77
C GLY A 256 -24.02 -2.15 -10.90
N MET A 257 -22.88 -1.52 -10.61
CA MET A 257 -21.98 -1.01 -11.64
C MET A 257 -21.31 -2.18 -12.36
N SER A 258 -21.37 -2.19 -13.69
CA SER A 258 -20.57 -3.10 -14.52
C SER A 258 -19.21 -2.49 -14.81
N HIS A 259 -18.26 -3.31 -15.27
CA HIS A 259 -17.01 -2.80 -15.81
C HIS A 259 -17.26 -1.75 -16.89
N ASP A 260 -16.46 -0.70 -16.92
CA ASP A 260 -16.48 0.24 -18.03
C ASP A 260 -16.17 -0.50 -19.34
N SER A 261 -16.82 -0.10 -20.43
CA SER A 261 -16.88 -0.79 -21.73
C SER A 261 -17.65 -2.12 -21.79
N SER A 262 -18.00 -2.73 -20.64
CA SER A 262 -18.82 -3.94 -20.59
C SER A 262 -20.31 -3.61 -20.67
N GLY A 263 -20.87 -3.65 -21.88
CA GLY A 263 -22.28 -3.33 -22.12
C GLY A 263 -22.62 -1.84 -21.96
N ASN A 264 -21.61 -0.96 -21.90
CA ASN A 264 -21.76 0.50 -21.78
C ASN A 264 -20.76 1.26 -22.66
N VAL A 265 -20.90 2.58 -22.72
CA VAL A 265 -20.14 3.47 -23.66
C VAL A 265 -18.84 4.02 -23.08
N CYS A 266 -18.53 3.73 -21.82
CA CYS A 266 -17.35 4.28 -21.16
C CYS A 266 -16.08 3.58 -21.63
N ALA A 267 -14.95 4.30 -21.57
CA ALA A 267 -13.66 3.75 -21.96
C ALA A 267 -13.24 2.61 -21.02
N THR A 268 -12.63 1.56 -21.56
CA THR A 268 -12.21 0.39 -20.79
C THR A 268 -11.30 0.76 -19.62
N GLU A 269 -10.33 1.65 -19.83
CA GLU A 269 -9.32 2.01 -18.82
C GLU A 269 -9.48 3.45 -18.29
N GLY A 270 -8.93 3.70 -17.10
CA GLY A 270 -8.75 5.03 -16.52
C GLY A 270 -9.76 5.41 -15.43
N PHE A 271 -10.67 4.52 -15.06
CA PHE A 271 -11.69 4.75 -14.04
C PHE A 271 -11.70 3.64 -12.98
N ILE A 272 -12.36 3.88 -11.86
CA ILE A 272 -12.43 2.88 -10.77
C ILE A 272 -13.04 1.56 -11.25
N MET A 273 -14.03 1.59 -12.16
CA MET A 273 -14.68 0.39 -12.71
C MET A 273 -13.98 -0.16 -13.97
N SER A 274 -12.73 0.20 -14.23
CA SER A 274 -11.95 -0.43 -15.30
C SER A 274 -11.75 -1.93 -15.01
N PRO A 275 -11.83 -2.81 -16.02
CA PRO A 275 -11.72 -4.27 -15.85
C PRO A 275 -10.27 -4.72 -15.67
N SER A 276 -9.32 -3.81 -15.58
CA SER A 276 -7.96 -4.12 -15.20
C SER A 276 -7.47 -3.01 -14.31
N ARG A 277 -6.60 -3.36 -13.36
CA ARG A 277 -6.09 -2.38 -12.41
C ARG A 277 -4.57 -2.41 -12.33
N GLY A 278 -3.96 -1.31 -12.72
CA GLY A 278 -2.54 -1.08 -12.55
C GLY A 278 -2.16 -0.45 -11.21
N VAL A 279 -0.94 0.06 -11.16
CA VAL A 279 -0.40 0.90 -10.07
C VAL A 279 -0.41 2.38 -10.42
N VAL A 280 -1.17 2.78 -11.44
CA VAL A 280 -1.21 4.15 -11.98
C VAL A 280 -2.66 4.54 -12.28
N GLY A 281 -3.13 5.65 -11.70
CA GLY A 281 -4.43 6.22 -12.08
C GLY A 281 -5.65 5.45 -11.58
N GLU A 282 -6.72 5.45 -12.39
CA GLU A 282 -8.02 4.81 -12.08
C GLU A 282 -8.58 5.24 -10.72
N ALA A 283 -8.46 6.54 -10.42
CA ALA A 283 -8.83 7.14 -9.14
C ALA A 283 -10.12 7.98 -9.21
N THR A 284 -10.90 7.83 -10.28
CA THR A 284 -12.17 8.56 -10.49
C THR A 284 -13.22 7.64 -11.11
N TRP A 285 -14.50 7.92 -10.84
CA TRP A 285 -15.64 7.22 -11.45
C TRP A 285 -15.94 7.68 -12.87
N SER A 286 -16.44 6.75 -13.71
CA SER A 286 -16.93 7.05 -15.04
C SER A 286 -18.36 7.61 -15.01
N THR A 287 -18.80 8.20 -16.12
CA THR A 287 -20.20 8.64 -16.28
C THR A 287 -21.19 7.46 -16.31
N CYS A 288 -20.73 6.26 -16.67
CA CYS A 288 -21.52 5.04 -16.66
C CYS A 288 -21.77 4.57 -15.22
N SER A 289 -20.73 4.53 -14.38
CA SER A 289 -20.85 4.25 -12.94
C SER A 289 -21.82 5.23 -12.26
N ALA A 290 -21.66 6.53 -12.53
CA ALA A 290 -22.53 7.58 -11.99
C ALA A 290 -24.01 7.39 -12.39
N LYS A 291 -24.26 7.03 -13.65
CA LYS A 291 -25.62 6.76 -14.15
C LYS A 291 -26.24 5.55 -13.47
N THR A 292 -25.46 4.49 -13.24
CA THR A 292 -25.94 3.29 -12.54
C THR A 292 -26.32 3.60 -11.09
N LEU A 293 -25.45 4.29 -10.35
CA LEU A 293 -25.77 4.69 -8.96
C LEU A 293 -27.06 5.52 -8.88
N ALA A 294 -27.23 6.47 -9.79
CA ALA A 294 -28.43 7.31 -9.83
C ALA A 294 -29.73 6.53 -10.16
N SER A 295 -29.61 5.29 -10.63
CA SER A 295 -30.76 4.42 -10.95
C SER A 295 -31.14 3.45 -9.82
N ILE A 296 -30.35 3.38 -8.74
CA ILE A 296 -30.63 2.56 -7.56
C ILE A 296 -31.89 3.06 -6.85
N THR A 297 -32.85 2.15 -6.68
CA THR A 297 -34.17 2.42 -6.07
C THR A 297 -34.33 1.80 -4.69
N GLU A 298 -33.35 0.99 -4.29
CA GLU A 298 -33.24 0.31 -3.02
C GLU A 298 -33.23 1.31 -1.87
N THR A 299 -33.91 0.95 -0.78
CA THR A 299 -34.25 1.89 0.29
C THR A 299 -33.47 1.72 1.59
N CYS A 300 -32.77 0.59 1.81
CA CYS A 300 -31.94 0.37 3.00
C CYS A 300 -30.82 1.42 3.13
N MET A 301 -30.41 2.03 2.01
CA MET A 301 -29.39 3.07 2.03
C MET A 301 -29.92 4.49 2.27
N ASN A 302 -31.19 4.65 2.61
CA ASN A 302 -31.82 5.97 2.71
C ASN A 302 -31.98 6.47 4.16
N ASP A 303 -31.70 5.64 5.15
CA ASP A 303 -31.71 6.02 6.55
C ASP A 303 -30.29 6.30 7.08
N LEU A 304 -30.23 6.59 8.38
CA LEU A 304 -29.00 6.89 9.08
C LEU A 304 -28.77 5.81 10.11
N PRO A 305 -27.51 5.42 10.35
CA PRO A 305 -27.19 4.38 11.31
C PRO A 305 -27.75 4.71 12.69
N SER A 306 -28.53 3.77 13.23
CA SER A 306 -29.21 3.95 14.52
C SER A 306 -28.27 3.71 15.72
N GLY A 307 -27.18 2.97 15.49
CA GLY A 307 -26.16 2.67 16.49
C GLY A 307 -25.14 3.79 16.70
N ASN A 308 -24.56 3.85 17.90
CA ASN A 308 -23.42 4.73 18.20
C ASN A 308 -22.19 3.88 18.55
N PHE A 309 -21.24 3.81 17.62
CA PHE A 309 -19.98 3.07 17.78
C PHE A 309 -18.77 4.00 17.62
N PRO A 310 -18.36 4.71 18.69
CA PRO A 310 -17.24 5.67 18.61
C PRO A 310 -15.92 5.05 18.14
N ASP A 311 -15.66 3.80 18.51
CA ASP A 311 -14.48 3.04 18.09
C ASP A 311 -14.47 2.71 16.58
N TYR A 312 -15.63 2.78 15.92
CA TYR A 312 -15.80 2.53 14.49
C TYR A 312 -15.90 3.82 13.67
N ASN A 313 -15.72 4.98 14.32
CA ASN A 313 -15.83 6.27 13.68
C ASN A 313 -14.61 6.57 12.79
N HIS A 314 -14.71 6.18 11.52
CA HIS A 314 -13.73 6.51 10.49
C HIS A 314 -13.83 7.97 10.00
N ASN A 315 -14.97 8.63 10.21
CA ASN A 315 -15.18 10.04 9.82
C ASN A 315 -14.25 11.01 10.56
N LYS A 316 -13.54 10.57 11.60
CA LYS A 316 -12.44 11.34 12.21
C LYS A 316 -11.35 11.78 11.22
N TYR A 317 -11.23 11.10 10.08
CA TYR A 317 -10.29 11.44 9.00
C TYR A 317 -10.85 12.47 8.00
N GLY A 318 -12.16 12.74 7.99
CA GLY A 318 -12.77 13.81 7.18
C GLY A 318 -12.51 13.70 5.67
N ASP A 319 -12.54 12.48 5.13
CA ASP A 319 -12.23 12.12 3.72
C ASP A 319 -10.77 12.39 3.32
N ARG A 320 -9.88 12.52 4.31
CA ARG A 320 -8.48 12.87 4.12
C ARG A 320 -7.55 12.01 4.98
N PRO A 321 -7.64 10.67 4.89
CA PRO A 321 -6.81 9.79 5.70
C PRO A 321 -5.31 10.02 5.47
N GLY A 322 -4.91 10.49 4.28
CA GLY A 322 -3.52 10.80 3.93
C GLY A 322 -2.88 11.94 4.73
N GLN A 323 -3.65 12.73 5.49
CA GLN A 323 -3.10 13.72 6.42
C GLN A 323 -2.50 13.09 7.68
N LEU A 324 -3.02 11.95 8.11
CA LEU A 324 -2.49 11.20 9.26
C LEU A 324 -1.65 10.00 8.80
N TRP A 325 -2.05 9.38 7.71
CA TRP A 325 -1.32 8.33 7.01
C TRP A 325 -0.50 8.95 5.88
N SER A 326 0.58 9.65 6.26
CA SER A 326 1.48 10.32 5.32
C SER A 326 2.02 9.35 4.25
N ALA A 327 2.61 9.88 3.17
CA ALA A 327 3.18 9.07 2.09
C ALA A 327 4.18 8.01 2.61
N ASP A 328 5.02 8.37 3.60
CA ASP A 328 5.95 7.43 4.21
C ASP A 328 5.21 6.33 4.99
N GLU A 329 4.13 6.65 5.72
CA GLU A 329 3.29 5.64 6.41
C GLU A 329 2.59 4.70 5.43
N GLN A 330 2.16 5.21 4.26
CA GLN A 330 1.59 4.39 3.20
C GLN A 330 2.64 3.40 2.65
N CYS A 331 3.88 3.84 2.43
CA CYS A 331 4.98 2.97 2.00
C CYS A 331 5.37 1.92 3.06
N ARG A 332 5.34 2.31 4.33
CA ARG A 332 5.52 1.43 5.49
C ARG A 332 4.49 0.31 5.53
N ILE A 333 3.22 0.63 5.25
CA ILE A 333 2.13 -0.36 5.15
C ILE A 333 2.28 -1.24 3.91
N LEU A 334 2.64 -0.66 2.75
CA LEU A 334 2.87 -1.41 1.51
C LEU A 334 3.96 -2.48 1.68
N LEU A 335 5.13 -2.07 2.18
CA LEU A 335 6.30 -2.95 2.26
C LEU A 335 6.36 -3.75 3.57
N ARG A 336 5.53 -3.40 4.54
CA ARG A 336 5.58 -3.92 5.93
C ARG A 336 6.98 -3.78 6.52
N ASP A 337 7.58 -2.61 6.30
CA ASP A 337 8.92 -2.27 6.73
C ASP A 337 8.92 -0.86 7.34
N LYS A 338 9.39 -0.72 8.58
CA LYS A 338 9.39 0.55 9.30
C LYS A 338 10.36 1.58 8.69
N ALA A 339 11.37 1.09 7.98
CA ALA A 339 12.34 1.93 7.28
C ALA A 339 11.89 2.34 5.88
N ALA A 340 10.74 1.85 5.41
CA ALA A 340 10.21 2.26 4.12
C ALA A 340 9.81 3.75 4.13
N ILE A 341 10.08 4.40 3.00
CA ILE A 341 9.77 5.81 2.76
C ILE A 341 9.23 6.01 1.34
N ALA A 342 8.48 7.08 1.15
CA ALA A 342 8.12 7.55 -0.17
C ALA A 342 9.35 8.13 -0.89
N TYR A 343 9.52 7.70 -2.14
CA TYR A 343 10.63 8.07 -2.99
C TYR A 343 10.23 9.12 -4.02
N PHE A 344 10.91 10.25 -3.97
CA PHE A 344 10.75 11.37 -4.90
C PHE A 344 12.15 11.82 -5.35
N ALA A 345 12.42 11.78 -6.65
CA ALA A 345 13.65 12.33 -7.22
C ALA A 345 13.54 13.83 -7.47
N THR A 346 12.33 14.33 -7.76
CA THR A 346 12.05 15.76 -7.98
C THR A 346 10.78 16.21 -7.24
N ASN A 347 10.58 17.53 -7.15
CA ASN A 347 9.31 18.08 -6.66
C ASN A 347 8.12 17.74 -7.57
N ALA A 348 8.35 17.48 -8.87
CA ALA A 348 7.29 17.04 -9.77
C ALA A 348 6.82 15.63 -9.40
N ASP A 349 7.73 14.76 -8.96
CA ASP A 349 7.41 13.40 -8.50
C ASP A 349 6.51 13.42 -7.25
N ILE A 350 6.65 14.43 -6.40
CA ILE A 350 5.78 14.62 -5.24
C ILE A 350 4.34 14.89 -5.69
N ALA A 351 4.15 15.69 -6.74
CA ALA A 351 2.82 15.94 -7.30
C ALA A 351 2.27 14.71 -8.04
N GLU A 352 3.13 13.98 -8.75
CA GLU A 352 2.79 12.74 -9.47
C GLU A 352 2.41 11.60 -8.53
N SER A 353 2.85 11.64 -7.27
CA SER A 353 2.49 10.66 -6.23
C SER A 353 0.98 10.48 -6.06
N CYS A 354 0.18 11.50 -6.36
CA CYS A 354 -1.28 11.41 -6.34
C CYS A 354 -1.82 10.44 -7.39
N ASN A 355 -1.10 10.24 -8.49
CA ASN A 355 -1.45 9.31 -9.56
C ASN A 355 -0.74 7.96 -9.40
N SER A 356 0.53 7.97 -8.98
CA SER A 356 1.31 6.77 -8.65
C SER A 356 2.48 7.13 -7.74
N MET A 357 2.47 6.64 -6.50
CA MET A 357 3.55 6.85 -5.54
C MET A 357 4.56 5.70 -5.58
N LYS A 358 5.84 6.03 -5.41
CA LYS A 358 6.95 5.07 -5.32
C LYS A 358 7.43 4.95 -3.89
N CYS A 359 7.78 3.75 -3.48
CA CYS A 359 8.27 3.40 -2.16
C CYS A 359 9.64 2.72 -2.25
N ARG A 360 10.53 3.05 -1.30
CA ARG A 360 11.83 2.39 -1.15
C ARG A 360 12.08 2.03 0.31
N THR A 361 12.93 1.04 0.53
CA THR A 361 13.44 0.67 1.86
C THR A 361 14.90 0.27 1.73
N PRO A 362 15.77 0.56 2.73
CA PRO A 362 17.14 0.04 2.74
C PRO A 362 17.22 -1.50 2.72
N ASN A 363 16.13 -2.19 3.04
CA ASN A 363 16.06 -3.64 3.08
C ASN A 363 15.63 -4.30 1.77
N ARG A 364 15.46 -3.54 0.68
CA ARG A 364 15.11 -4.07 -0.65
C ARG A 364 15.73 -3.20 -1.73
N ASP A 365 16.19 -3.83 -2.80
CA ASP A 365 16.78 -3.13 -3.95
C ASP A 365 15.66 -2.58 -4.84
N GLY A 366 15.88 -1.45 -5.53
CA GLY A 366 14.89 -0.82 -6.40
C GLY A 366 13.76 -0.10 -5.66
N TYR A 367 12.63 0.10 -6.36
CA TYR A 367 11.43 0.73 -5.80
C TYR A 367 10.17 -0.12 -6.02
N TYR A 368 9.10 0.24 -5.33
CA TYR A 368 7.79 -0.39 -5.43
C TYR A 368 6.72 0.68 -5.62
N SER A 369 5.88 0.52 -6.62
CA SER A 369 4.74 1.42 -6.85
C SER A 369 3.59 1.05 -5.91
N SER A 370 2.99 2.05 -5.28
CA SER A 370 1.90 1.89 -4.30
C SER A 370 0.56 2.39 -4.82
N GLY A 371 0.39 2.52 -6.14
CA GLY A 371 -0.80 3.15 -6.69
C GLY A 371 -0.93 4.64 -6.38
N PRO A 372 -2.10 5.22 -6.65
CA PRO A 372 -2.44 6.58 -6.25
C PRO A 372 -2.32 6.77 -4.72
N ALA A 373 -1.65 7.84 -4.29
CA ALA A 373 -1.60 8.19 -2.87
C ALA A 373 -2.99 8.52 -2.32
N LEU A 374 -3.21 8.20 -1.04
CA LEU A 374 -4.49 8.40 -0.37
C LEU A 374 -5.02 9.84 -0.48
N PRO A 375 -6.35 10.05 -0.53
CA PRO A 375 -6.94 11.36 -0.39
C PRO A 375 -6.41 12.12 0.84
N GLY A 376 -6.04 13.38 0.65
CA GLY A 376 -5.44 14.21 1.69
C GLY A 376 -3.92 14.09 1.86
N THR A 377 -3.25 13.17 1.15
CA THR A 377 -1.78 13.08 1.17
C THR A 377 -1.16 14.35 0.61
N VAL A 378 -0.20 14.94 1.32
CA VAL A 378 0.49 16.16 0.86
C VAL A 378 1.31 15.88 -0.38
N CYS A 379 1.04 16.64 -1.44
CA CYS A 379 1.68 16.49 -2.76
C CYS A 379 2.40 17.77 -3.22
N GLY A 380 2.46 18.78 -2.35
CA GLY A 380 3.07 20.09 -2.61
C GLY A 380 2.67 21.09 -1.53
N ASN A 381 3.27 22.28 -1.55
CA ASN A 381 2.99 23.33 -0.57
C ASN A 381 1.51 23.73 -0.62
N SER A 382 0.77 23.48 0.47
CA SER A 382 -0.68 23.71 0.55
C SER A 382 -1.50 22.96 -0.51
N MET A 383 -1.02 21.79 -0.92
CA MET A 383 -1.65 20.92 -1.91
C MET A 383 -1.78 19.50 -1.37
N TRP A 384 -2.82 18.79 -1.76
CA TRP A 384 -3.00 17.39 -1.43
C TRP A 384 -3.55 16.57 -2.59
N CYS A 385 -3.49 15.25 -2.46
CA CYS A 385 -4.10 14.33 -3.40
C CYS A 385 -5.61 14.27 -3.21
N ASN A 386 -6.35 14.39 -4.32
CA ASN A 386 -7.78 14.13 -4.39
C ASN A 386 -8.13 13.60 -5.79
N GLY A 387 -8.80 12.45 -5.88
CA GLY A 387 -9.18 11.84 -7.15
C GLY A 387 -8.01 11.63 -8.12
N GLY A 388 -6.85 11.19 -7.61
CA GLY A 388 -5.65 10.95 -8.41
C GLY A 388 -4.83 12.18 -8.78
N LYS A 389 -5.23 13.38 -8.33
CA LYS A 389 -4.62 14.66 -8.74
C LYS A 389 -4.13 15.45 -7.54
N CYS A 390 -3.01 16.16 -7.73
CA CYS A 390 -2.52 17.14 -6.76
C CYS A 390 -3.32 18.44 -6.90
N VAL A 391 -4.15 18.76 -5.90
CA VAL A 391 -5.07 19.91 -5.91
C VAL A 391 -4.83 20.82 -4.71
N SER A 392 -5.28 22.08 -4.79
CA SER A 392 -5.16 23.02 -3.67
C SER A 392 -5.97 22.56 -2.47
N ALA A 393 -5.33 22.58 -1.29
CA ALA A 393 -5.97 22.28 -0.01
C ALA A 393 -6.93 23.39 0.46
N GLY A 394 -6.92 24.56 -0.19
CA GLY A 394 -7.69 25.73 0.24
C GLY A 394 -7.36 26.16 1.68
N ARG A 395 -8.37 26.62 2.43
CA ARG A 395 -8.23 26.99 3.86
C ARG A 395 -8.35 25.79 4.81
N ALA A 396 -8.39 24.57 4.28
CA ALA A 396 -8.73 23.36 5.02
C ALA A 396 -7.50 22.54 5.46
N LEU A 397 -6.32 23.18 5.50
CA LEU A 397 -5.15 22.64 6.19
C LEU A 397 -5.40 22.74 7.70
N ASN A 398 -5.74 21.61 8.31
CA ASN A 398 -6.01 21.52 9.74
C ASN A 398 -4.75 21.36 10.60
N VAL A 399 -3.57 21.21 9.99
CA VAL A 399 -2.32 20.88 10.69
C VAL A 399 -1.29 21.94 10.36
N GLU A 400 -0.74 22.60 11.39
CA GLU A 400 0.42 23.47 11.22
C GLU A 400 1.60 22.65 10.68
N ALA A 401 2.37 23.24 9.78
CA ALA A 401 3.57 22.59 9.26
C ALA A 401 4.56 22.36 10.41
N VAL A 402 4.84 21.09 10.73
CA VAL A 402 5.79 20.70 11.76
C VAL A 402 6.98 20.05 11.06
N ARG A 403 8.15 20.68 11.18
CA ARG A 403 9.41 20.10 10.73
C ARG A 403 9.80 18.93 11.63
N GLY A 404 10.01 17.78 11.03
CA GLY A 404 10.39 16.55 11.71
C GLY A 404 11.79 16.63 12.30
N GLY A 405 11.96 16.02 13.47
CA GLY A 405 13.26 15.80 14.07
C GLY A 405 13.51 14.32 14.34
N TRP A 406 14.77 13.91 14.23
CA TRP A 406 15.19 12.55 14.52
C TRP A 406 15.14 12.28 16.03
N SER A 407 14.64 11.10 16.41
CA SER A 407 14.93 10.53 17.73
C SER A 407 16.38 10.09 17.85
N ASP A 408 16.78 9.80 19.08
CA ASP A 408 18.06 9.18 19.38
C ASP A 408 18.20 7.82 18.68
N TRP A 409 19.43 7.50 18.28
CA TRP A 409 19.76 6.20 17.72
C TRP A 409 19.56 5.10 18.77
N LYS A 410 18.81 4.06 18.39
CA LYS A 410 18.67 2.82 19.14
C LYS A 410 19.54 1.76 18.50
N ASN A 411 20.57 1.33 19.20
CA ASN A 411 21.50 0.32 18.71
C ASN A 411 20.94 -1.09 18.99
N LYS A 412 20.96 -1.95 17.98
CA LYS A 412 20.75 -3.40 18.16
C LYS A 412 22.02 -4.04 18.70
N THR A 413 21.93 -5.31 19.07
CA THR A 413 23.10 -6.10 19.46
C THR A 413 24.00 -6.36 18.25
N CYS A 414 25.32 -6.38 18.49
CA CYS A 414 26.30 -6.80 17.48
C CYS A 414 25.90 -8.18 16.91
N SER A 415 25.93 -8.31 15.59
CA SER A 415 25.60 -9.53 14.85
C SER A 415 26.75 -9.87 13.90
N SER A 416 27.00 -11.15 13.63
CA SER A 416 28.08 -11.58 12.73
C SER A 416 27.71 -12.87 12.02
N GLY A 417 28.17 -13.00 10.76
CA GLY A 417 28.16 -14.27 10.02
C GLY A 417 29.27 -15.24 10.48
N CYS A 418 30.16 -14.82 11.38
CA CYS A 418 31.30 -15.60 11.88
C CYS A 418 32.20 -16.17 10.77
N LEU A 419 32.41 -15.40 9.70
CA LEU A 419 33.23 -15.80 8.55
C LEU A 419 34.71 -15.46 8.78
N GLN A 420 35.60 -16.14 8.05
CA GLN A 420 37.04 -15.83 8.09
C GLN A 420 37.33 -14.39 7.66
N LYS A 421 38.26 -13.72 8.36
CA LYS A 421 38.65 -12.30 8.18
C LYS A 421 37.54 -11.26 8.42
N SER A 422 36.32 -11.70 8.67
CA SER A 422 35.16 -10.85 8.91
C SER A 422 35.07 -10.35 10.35
N ARG A 423 34.26 -9.32 10.53
CA ARG A 423 33.87 -8.74 11.82
C ARG A 423 32.35 -8.84 11.98
N GLY A 424 31.83 -8.29 13.07
CA GLY A 424 30.38 -8.10 13.23
C GLY A 424 29.92 -6.71 12.78
N ALA A 425 28.61 -6.52 12.74
CA ALA A 425 27.98 -5.22 12.59
C ALA A 425 26.86 -5.00 13.62
N VAL A 426 26.75 -3.75 14.07
CA VAL A 426 25.64 -3.20 14.85
C VAL A 426 24.77 -2.39 13.90
N GLU A 427 23.54 -2.83 13.72
CA GLU A 427 22.50 -1.99 13.12
C GLU A 427 21.93 -1.05 14.16
N SER A 428 21.79 0.22 13.83
CA SER A 428 21.13 1.24 14.65
C SER A 428 19.97 1.82 13.89
N GLU A 429 18.86 2.05 14.58
CA GLU A 429 17.63 2.60 14.01
C GLU A 429 17.21 3.88 14.75
N ARG A 430 16.55 4.79 14.04
CA ARG A 430 15.91 5.98 14.62
C ARG A 430 14.65 6.31 13.85
N GLU A 431 13.74 7.02 14.50
CA GLU A 431 12.46 7.44 13.92
C GLU A 431 12.42 8.96 13.78
N CYS A 432 11.79 9.44 12.70
CA CYS A 432 11.51 10.86 12.51
C CYS A 432 10.24 11.24 13.30
N ASN A 433 10.38 11.40 14.62
CA ASN A 433 9.27 11.57 15.56
C ASN A 433 9.52 12.59 16.67
N ASN A 434 10.63 13.34 16.64
CA ASN A 434 11.03 14.29 17.69
C ASN A 434 11.25 15.73 17.16
N PRO A 435 10.18 16.47 16.73
CA PRO A 435 8.78 16.05 16.70
C PRO A 435 8.43 15.25 15.43
N LYS A 436 7.26 14.61 15.40
CA LYS A 436 6.74 13.93 14.20
C LYS A 436 6.46 14.97 13.10
N PRO A 437 6.98 14.78 11.87
CA PRO A 437 6.70 15.71 10.79
C PRO A 437 5.22 15.70 10.43
N SER A 438 4.70 16.86 10.01
CA SER A 438 3.33 16.97 9.52
C SER A 438 3.13 16.23 8.19
N ASP A 439 4.17 16.16 7.37
CA ASP A 439 4.10 15.67 5.99
C ASP A 439 5.49 15.37 5.41
N VAL A 440 5.50 14.91 4.15
CA VAL A 440 6.71 14.54 3.41
C VAL A 440 7.64 15.72 3.08
N LEU A 441 7.12 16.94 2.98
CA LEU A 441 7.93 18.14 2.68
C LEU A 441 8.72 18.59 3.90
N HIS A 442 8.24 18.23 5.09
CA HIS A 442 8.81 18.59 6.37
C HIS A 442 9.51 17.41 7.07
N ARG A 443 9.72 16.29 6.38
CA ARG A 443 10.37 15.09 6.94
C ARG A 443 11.84 15.34 7.29
N CYS A 444 12.39 14.44 8.10
CA CYS A 444 13.78 14.47 8.48
C CYS A 444 14.71 14.16 7.30
N GLU A 445 15.86 14.82 7.25
CA GLU A 445 16.91 14.56 6.26
C GLU A 445 17.91 13.52 6.77
N GLY A 446 18.37 12.61 5.91
CA GLY A 446 19.29 11.52 6.26
C GLY A 446 18.61 10.17 6.50
N SER A 447 19.35 9.19 7.00
CA SER A 447 18.86 7.81 7.12
C SER A 447 18.15 7.54 8.45
N SER A 448 17.16 6.64 8.42
CA SER A 448 16.59 6.03 9.62
C SER A 448 17.35 4.79 10.10
N ILE A 449 18.28 4.25 9.30
CA ILE A 449 19.08 3.07 9.64
C ILE A 449 20.56 3.32 9.34
N LYS A 450 21.45 2.90 10.24
CA LYS A 450 22.88 2.80 9.95
C LYS A 450 23.44 1.46 10.43
N ALA A 451 24.47 0.98 9.76
CA ALA A 451 25.26 -0.17 10.19
C ALA A 451 26.67 0.28 10.56
N THR A 452 27.23 -0.26 11.64
CA THR A 452 28.60 0.07 12.11
C THR A 452 29.32 -1.21 12.49
N ILE A 453 30.61 -1.31 12.16
CA ILE A 453 31.42 -2.48 12.50
C ILE A 453 31.57 -2.64 14.02
N CYS A 454 31.51 -3.89 14.48
CA CYS A 454 31.79 -4.28 15.87
C CYS A 454 32.74 -5.48 15.93
N ASP A 455 33.39 -5.66 17.09
CA ASP A 455 34.15 -6.87 17.38
C ASP A 455 33.20 -8.05 17.63
N ASP A 456 33.40 -9.15 16.90
CA ASP A 456 32.59 -10.36 16.99
C ASP A 456 33.28 -11.51 17.75
N ALA A 457 34.45 -11.27 18.36
CA ALA A 457 35.23 -12.30 19.06
C ALA A 457 34.41 -13.05 20.12
N GLN A 458 33.59 -12.32 20.89
CA GLN A 458 32.73 -12.89 21.92
C GLN A 458 31.51 -13.66 21.35
N LEU A 459 31.06 -13.32 20.13
CA LEU A 459 29.91 -13.96 19.49
C LEU A 459 30.29 -15.28 18.81
N CYS A 460 31.43 -15.27 18.11
CA CYS A 460 31.84 -16.40 17.28
C CYS A 460 32.72 -17.42 18.03
N GLY A 461 33.33 -17.02 19.15
CA GLY A 461 34.22 -17.85 19.96
C GLY A 461 35.41 -18.42 19.16
N GLU A 462 36.03 -19.47 19.68
CA GLU A 462 37.15 -20.19 19.02
C GLU A 462 36.69 -21.23 17.97
N LYS A 463 35.41 -21.23 17.58
CA LYS A 463 34.90 -22.19 16.60
C LYS A 463 35.54 -21.95 15.24
N SER A 464 35.69 -23.04 14.47
CA SER A 464 36.14 -22.95 13.07
C SER A 464 35.20 -22.02 12.30
N ARG A 465 35.76 -20.92 11.80
CA ARG A 465 35.04 -19.94 10.97
C ARG A 465 35.00 -20.45 9.52
N PRO A 466 33.81 -20.62 8.91
CA PRO A 466 33.74 -20.97 7.50
C PRO A 466 34.31 -19.85 6.63
N THR A 467 34.87 -20.24 5.50
CA THR A 467 35.22 -19.32 4.42
C THR A 467 33.96 -18.69 3.82
N PRO A 468 34.05 -17.49 3.21
CA PRO A 468 32.95 -16.92 2.44
C PRO A 468 32.43 -17.84 1.33
N VAL A 469 33.30 -18.67 0.74
CA VAL A 469 32.94 -19.67 -0.29
C VAL A 469 32.07 -20.79 0.29
N GLU A 470 32.43 -21.34 1.45
CA GLU A 470 31.61 -22.35 2.13
C GLU A 470 30.25 -21.79 2.55
N TYR A 471 30.21 -20.55 3.05
CA TYR A 471 28.96 -19.87 3.37
C TYR A 471 28.10 -19.67 2.11
N ALA A 472 28.69 -19.14 1.02
CA ALA A 472 28.00 -18.96 -0.24
C ALA A 472 27.40 -20.28 -0.74
N GLY A 473 28.16 -21.38 -0.69
CA GLY A 473 27.67 -22.68 -1.12
C GLY A 473 26.46 -23.19 -0.32
N GLN A 474 26.47 -23.00 1.01
CA GLN A 474 25.33 -23.32 1.87
C GLN A 474 24.09 -22.49 1.51
N GLN A 475 24.26 -21.21 1.19
CA GLN A 475 23.16 -20.35 0.76
C GLN A 475 22.66 -20.73 -0.64
N CYS A 476 23.55 -21.04 -1.59
CA CYS A 476 23.17 -21.50 -2.92
C CYS A 476 22.36 -22.80 -2.89
N ALA A 477 22.69 -23.74 -1.99
CA ALA A 477 21.88 -24.94 -1.75
C ALA A 477 20.48 -24.65 -1.19
N LYS A 478 20.30 -23.52 -0.49
CA LYS A 478 18.96 -23.05 -0.06
C LYS A 478 18.25 -22.35 -1.22
N PHE A 479 18.94 -21.49 -1.96
CA PHE A 479 18.37 -20.73 -3.07
C PHE A 479 17.90 -21.63 -4.22
N SER A 480 18.55 -22.77 -4.46
CA SER A 480 18.12 -23.75 -5.47
C SER A 480 16.72 -24.33 -5.25
N LYS A 481 16.18 -24.24 -4.02
CA LYS A 481 14.80 -24.63 -3.71
C LYS A 481 13.77 -23.56 -4.11
N LEU A 482 14.22 -22.32 -4.30
CA LEU A 482 13.38 -21.15 -4.59
C LEU A 482 13.56 -20.66 -6.04
N VAL A 483 14.74 -20.85 -6.60
CA VAL A 483 15.14 -20.39 -7.94
C VAL A 483 15.57 -21.60 -8.78
N PRO A 484 14.71 -22.10 -9.69
CA PRO A 484 14.90 -23.42 -10.33
C PRO A 484 16.17 -23.61 -11.16
N PHE A 485 16.77 -22.53 -11.68
CA PHE A 485 17.97 -22.60 -12.52
C PHE A 485 19.30 -22.53 -11.73
N ILE A 486 19.25 -22.38 -10.40
CA ILE A 486 20.44 -22.51 -9.54
C ILE A 486 20.79 -23.98 -9.37
N ASP A 487 22.08 -24.32 -9.47
CA ASP A 487 22.55 -25.70 -9.32
C ASP A 487 22.26 -26.22 -7.89
N PRO A 488 21.49 -27.31 -7.73
CA PRO A 488 21.19 -27.88 -6.42
C PRO A 488 22.42 -28.42 -5.68
N LYS A 489 23.57 -28.60 -6.34
CA LYS A 489 24.84 -28.94 -5.68
C LYS A 489 25.32 -27.85 -4.73
N GLY A 490 24.84 -26.61 -4.90
CA GLY A 490 25.17 -25.49 -4.00
C GLY A 490 26.62 -25.02 -4.14
N THR A 491 27.18 -24.97 -5.35
CA THR A 491 28.45 -24.29 -5.59
C THR A 491 28.22 -22.77 -5.53
N GLY A 492 28.92 -22.07 -4.65
CA GLY A 492 28.81 -20.62 -4.51
C GLY A 492 30.16 -19.94 -4.34
N ILE A 493 30.25 -18.67 -4.71
CA ILE A 493 31.45 -17.83 -4.57
C ILE A 493 31.12 -16.46 -3.99
N GLN A 494 32.14 -15.83 -3.41
CA GLN A 494 32.19 -14.39 -3.16
C GLN A 494 33.02 -13.76 -4.28
N ALA A 495 32.47 -12.74 -4.93
CA ALA A 495 33.20 -12.05 -5.99
C ALA A 495 34.32 -11.16 -5.43
N ALA A 496 35.30 -10.83 -6.26
CA ALA A 496 36.31 -9.83 -5.91
C ALA A 496 35.69 -8.43 -5.75
N PHE A 497 36.30 -7.60 -4.90
CA PHE A 497 35.93 -6.20 -4.75
C PHE A 497 36.03 -5.44 -6.07
N SER A 498 35.04 -4.58 -6.32
CA SER A 498 34.97 -3.72 -7.49
C SER A 498 34.49 -2.34 -7.07
N GLU A 499 35.28 -1.30 -7.38
CA GLU A 499 34.85 0.09 -7.16
C GLU A 499 33.64 0.46 -8.03
N LYS A 500 33.53 -0.13 -9.23
CA LYS A 500 32.39 0.06 -10.14
C LYS A 500 31.13 -0.62 -9.64
N ARG A 501 31.26 -1.75 -8.94
CA ARG A 501 30.16 -2.54 -8.37
C ARG A 501 30.42 -2.83 -6.89
N PRO A 502 30.29 -1.82 -5.99
CA PRO A 502 30.61 -2.00 -4.57
C PRO A 502 29.81 -3.09 -3.88
N TRP A 503 28.61 -3.41 -4.38
CA TRP A 503 27.76 -4.47 -3.86
C TRP A 503 28.26 -5.88 -4.22
N GLN A 504 29.08 -6.04 -5.26
CA GLN A 504 29.38 -7.34 -5.87
C GLN A 504 30.08 -8.30 -4.91
N SER A 505 31.07 -7.84 -4.14
CA SER A 505 31.75 -8.67 -3.14
C SER A 505 30.89 -8.92 -1.88
N CYS A 506 29.73 -8.27 -1.77
CA CYS A 506 28.76 -8.48 -0.71
C CYS A 506 27.52 -9.25 -1.16
N ALA A 507 27.44 -9.61 -2.44
CA ALA A 507 26.40 -10.48 -2.98
C ALA A 507 26.88 -11.94 -3.07
N ILE A 508 25.94 -12.87 -2.92
CA ILE A 508 26.20 -14.30 -3.05
C ILE A 508 25.98 -14.69 -4.52
N PHE A 509 26.99 -15.32 -5.11
CA PHE A 509 26.96 -15.81 -6.49
C PHE A 509 26.90 -17.33 -6.51
N CYS A 510 25.91 -17.88 -7.21
CA CYS A 510 25.65 -19.31 -7.27
C CYS A 510 25.86 -19.85 -8.68
N GLN A 511 26.44 -21.04 -8.76
CA GLN A 511 26.56 -21.74 -10.04
C GLN A 511 25.16 -22.07 -10.58
N ARG A 512 25.01 -21.93 -11.89
CA ARG A 512 23.77 -22.26 -12.60
C ARG A 512 23.82 -23.68 -13.18
N ASN A 513 22.66 -24.28 -13.37
CA ASN A 513 22.52 -25.61 -13.98
C ASN A 513 22.28 -25.56 -15.50
N ASP A 514 21.93 -24.39 -16.04
CA ASP A 514 21.54 -24.19 -17.44
C ASP A 514 22.63 -23.53 -18.31
N ARG A 515 23.65 -22.92 -17.69
CA ARG A 515 24.79 -22.28 -18.39
C ARG A 515 26.04 -22.18 -17.50
N GLU A 516 27.19 -21.96 -18.13
CA GLU A 516 28.45 -21.71 -17.41
C GLU A 516 28.45 -20.34 -16.70
N GLY A 517 29.20 -20.25 -15.60
CA GLY A 517 29.34 -19.04 -14.80
C GLY A 517 28.54 -19.07 -13.49
N PHE A 518 28.51 -17.92 -12.82
CA PHE A 518 27.82 -17.72 -11.55
C PHE A 518 26.80 -16.60 -11.65
N TYR A 519 25.72 -16.69 -10.89
CA TYR A 519 24.61 -15.74 -10.90
C TYR A 519 24.20 -15.36 -9.49
N SER A 520 23.91 -14.08 -9.27
CA SER A 520 23.37 -13.62 -7.99
C SER A 520 21.86 -13.43 -8.07
N PRO A 521 21.04 -14.24 -7.34
CA PRO A 521 19.58 -14.15 -7.37
C PRO A 521 19.03 -12.98 -6.52
N ARG A 522 19.66 -11.80 -6.61
CA ARG A 522 19.28 -10.60 -5.87
C ARG A 522 17.88 -10.14 -6.22
N PHE A 523 17.48 -10.27 -7.49
CA PHE A 523 16.16 -9.85 -7.96
C PHE A 523 15.06 -10.80 -7.47
N GLU A 524 15.22 -12.11 -7.66
CA GLU A 524 14.20 -13.10 -7.31
C GLU A 524 13.96 -13.21 -5.80
N LEU A 525 14.99 -12.97 -4.99
CA LEU A 525 14.94 -13.08 -3.54
C LEU A 525 14.73 -11.72 -2.85
N ASN A 526 14.68 -10.62 -3.60
CA ASN A 526 14.69 -9.24 -3.07
C ASN A 526 13.60 -8.95 -2.04
N SER A 527 12.41 -9.53 -2.24
CA SER A 527 11.22 -9.23 -1.43
C SER A 527 10.88 -10.32 -0.41
N LEU A 528 11.72 -11.36 -0.29
CA LEU A 528 11.52 -12.44 0.69
C LEU A 528 12.05 -12.02 2.07
N PRO A 529 11.24 -12.10 3.14
CA PRO A 529 11.64 -11.60 4.46
C PRO A 529 12.73 -12.43 5.14
N GLU A 530 12.82 -13.73 4.85
CA GLU A 530 13.71 -14.68 5.56
C GLU A 530 14.94 -15.10 4.73
N VAL A 531 15.08 -14.57 3.52
CA VAL A 531 16.12 -14.98 2.56
C VAL A 531 16.85 -13.75 2.05
N SER A 532 18.17 -13.73 2.21
CA SER A 532 19.02 -12.66 1.69
C SER A 532 20.02 -13.21 0.69
N ALA A 533 20.05 -12.62 -0.51
CA ALA A 533 21.07 -12.88 -1.53
C ALA A 533 22.43 -12.19 -1.23
N HIS A 534 22.59 -11.61 -0.04
CA HIS A 534 23.78 -10.89 0.38
C HIS A 534 24.48 -11.58 1.56
N PHE A 535 25.79 -11.40 1.66
CA PHE A 535 26.53 -11.75 2.86
C PHE A 535 26.07 -10.91 4.06
N PRO A 536 26.13 -11.46 5.29
CA PRO A 536 25.83 -10.69 6.50
C PRO A 536 26.73 -9.46 6.62
N ASP A 537 26.18 -8.38 7.19
CA ASP A 537 26.98 -7.20 7.52
C ASP A 537 28.16 -7.56 8.45
N GLY A 538 29.30 -6.92 8.24
CA GLY A 538 30.59 -7.25 8.85
C GLY A 538 31.43 -8.26 8.04
N THR A 539 30.89 -8.87 6.98
CA THR A 539 31.65 -9.78 6.11
C THR A 539 32.79 -9.05 5.41
N TRP A 540 34.02 -9.57 5.49
CA TRP A 540 35.15 -9.05 4.72
C TRP A 540 34.86 -9.16 3.22
N CYS A 541 34.99 -8.06 2.50
CA CYS A 541 34.59 -7.98 1.09
C CYS A 541 35.70 -7.49 0.17
N GLY A 542 36.89 -7.17 0.71
CA GLY A 542 38.05 -6.80 -0.08
C GLY A 542 39.03 -5.93 0.70
N ASN A 543 39.96 -5.35 -0.04
CA ASN A 543 40.95 -4.39 0.45
C ASN A 543 41.16 -3.33 -0.64
N ASP A 544 41.11 -2.05 -0.26
CA ASP A 544 41.27 -0.91 -1.19
C ASP A 544 42.74 -0.53 -1.46
N GLY A 545 43.69 -1.35 -0.98
CA GLY A 545 45.12 -1.08 -1.02
C GLY A 545 45.65 -0.39 0.24
N GLN A 546 44.77 0.11 1.12
CA GLN A 546 45.16 0.72 2.41
C GLN A 546 44.60 -0.06 3.59
N LYS A 547 43.36 -0.54 3.50
CA LYS A 547 42.66 -1.21 4.60
C LYS A 547 41.68 -2.25 4.10
N ASP A 548 41.31 -3.13 5.02
CA ASP A 548 40.25 -4.10 4.80
C ASP A 548 38.88 -3.41 4.76
N LEU A 549 38.04 -3.90 3.84
CA LEU A 549 36.69 -3.43 3.58
C LEU A 549 35.68 -4.47 4.07
N TYR A 550 34.52 -4.01 4.49
CA TYR A 550 33.47 -4.87 5.05
C TYR A 550 32.10 -4.57 4.45
N CYS A 551 31.28 -5.60 4.33
CA CYS A 551 29.89 -5.46 3.92
C CYS A 551 29.10 -4.71 5.00
N LEU A 552 28.47 -3.61 4.61
CA LEU A 552 27.54 -2.87 5.44
C LEU A 552 26.38 -2.45 4.55
N GLN A 553 25.15 -2.82 4.94
CA GLN A 553 23.93 -2.53 4.18
C GLN A 553 24.08 -2.93 2.70
N ARG A 554 24.49 -4.19 2.46
CA ARG A 554 24.61 -4.84 1.13
C ARG A 554 25.74 -4.33 0.23
N SER A 555 26.51 -3.35 0.66
CA SER A 555 27.62 -2.79 -0.11
C SER A 555 28.96 -2.97 0.61
N CYS A 556 30.03 -3.15 -0.16
CA CYS A 556 31.38 -3.19 0.36
C CYS A 556 31.82 -1.75 0.69
N ALA A 557 31.80 -1.42 1.98
CA ALA A 557 32.00 -0.06 2.45
C ALA A 557 33.47 0.25 2.70
N SER A 558 33.89 1.46 2.30
CA SER A 558 35.21 2.03 2.63
C SER A 558 35.24 2.74 3.99
N THR A 559 34.13 2.78 4.70
CA THR A 559 33.99 3.38 6.04
C THR A 559 33.54 2.34 7.05
N GLU A 560 33.85 2.56 8.33
CA GLU A 560 33.38 1.67 9.42
C GLU A 560 31.88 1.86 9.75
N VAL A 561 31.25 2.86 9.12
CA VAL A 561 29.83 3.20 9.26
C VAL A 561 29.22 3.34 7.87
N ALA A 562 28.07 2.71 7.63
CA ALA A 562 27.21 2.95 6.48
C ALA A 562 25.86 3.47 6.96
N GLU A 563 25.40 4.59 6.41
CA GLU A 563 24.05 5.11 6.62
C GLU A 563 23.18 4.72 5.43
N GLY A 564 22.02 4.10 5.67
CA GLY A 564 21.22 3.49 4.62
C GLY A 564 20.56 4.54 3.74
N LEU A 565 20.37 4.27 2.45
CA LEU A 565 19.67 5.11 1.46
C LEU A 565 19.57 6.62 1.81
N VAL A 566 20.69 7.31 2.00
CA VAL A 566 20.72 8.77 1.97
C VAL A 566 21.13 9.18 0.56
N ARG A 567 20.20 9.75 -0.20
CA ARG A 567 20.57 10.52 -1.39
C ARG A 567 21.24 11.82 -0.95
N THR A 568 22.53 11.72 -0.68
CA THR A 568 23.50 12.75 -1.06
C THR A 568 24.47 12.04 -2.00
N SER A 569 24.41 12.36 -3.30
CA SER A 569 25.23 11.82 -4.41
C SER A 569 24.94 10.40 -4.93
N GLY A 570 23.95 10.29 -5.82
CA GLY A 570 24.05 9.55 -7.11
C GLY A 570 24.30 8.04 -7.17
N ILE A 571 24.67 7.33 -6.10
CA ILE A 571 25.10 5.92 -6.17
C ILE A 571 24.51 5.15 -4.98
N SER A 572 23.27 4.67 -5.09
CA SER A 572 22.65 4.00 -3.93
C SER A 572 21.75 2.81 -4.23
N SER A 573 21.42 2.53 -5.49
CA SER A 573 21.04 1.19 -5.94
C SER A 573 21.40 1.10 -7.41
N ASP A 574 22.10 0.05 -7.79
CA ASP A 574 22.37 -0.31 -9.18
C ASP A 574 21.08 -0.54 -9.98
N LEU A 575 19.97 -0.81 -9.28
CA LEU A 575 18.64 -0.97 -9.84
C LEU A 575 17.73 0.17 -9.39
N ASP A 576 17.30 1.03 -10.32
CA ASP A 576 16.21 1.98 -10.14
C ASP A 576 14.99 1.53 -10.96
N MET A 577 14.40 0.39 -10.58
CA MET A 577 13.25 -0.21 -11.27
C MET A 577 12.18 -0.70 -10.31
N ALA A 578 10.96 -0.86 -10.82
CA ALA A 578 9.82 -1.38 -10.07
C ALA A 578 9.98 -2.88 -9.76
N ASN A 579 9.70 -3.27 -8.52
CA ASN A 579 9.80 -4.65 -8.03
C ASN A 579 8.45 -5.24 -7.58
N ASN A 580 7.33 -4.63 -7.98
CA ASN A 580 5.98 -5.16 -7.75
C ASN A 580 5.79 -6.54 -8.39
N ALA A 581 4.79 -7.28 -7.91
CA ALA A 581 4.38 -8.52 -8.55
C ALA A 581 3.80 -8.21 -9.95
N PRO A 582 4.19 -8.98 -10.99
CA PRO A 582 3.64 -8.79 -12.33
C PRO A 582 2.16 -9.19 -12.38
N MET A 583 1.36 -8.46 -13.15
CA MET A 583 -0.11 -8.65 -13.23
C MET A 583 -0.55 -9.75 -14.21
N THR A 584 0.37 -10.57 -14.72
CA THR A 584 0.09 -11.46 -15.86
C THR A 584 -0.38 -12.87 -15.45
N GLY A 585 -0.51 -13.16 -14.14
CA GLY A 585 -0.79 -14.50 -13.60
C GLY A 585 0.29 -15.56 -13.94
N LYS A 586 1.29 -15.19 -14.74
CA LYS A 586 2.44 -16.00 -15.11
C LYS A 586 3.59 -15.61 -14.21
N VAL A 587 4.13 -16.58 -13.48
CA VAL A 587 5.39 -16.37 -12.77
C VAL A 587 6.49 -16.18 -13.80
N HIS A 588 6.80 -14.94 -14.18
CA HIS A 588 7.93 -14.64 -15.03
C HIS A 588 9.20 -15.06 -14.29
N HIS A 589 9.77 -16.21 -14.69
CA HIS A 589 11.06 -16.71 -14.22
C HIS A 589 12.22 -16.11 -15.02
N GLN A 590 11.92 -15.24 -15.98
CA GLN A 590 12.90 -14.67 -16.88
C GLN A 590 12.91 -13.18 -16.67
N ILE A 591 13.87 -12.72 -15.87
CA ILE A 591 14.36 -11.35 -16.01
C ILE A 591 14.84 -11.15 -17.45
N PRO A 592 14.75 -9.94 -18.00
CA PRO A 592 15.33 -9.62 -19.29
C PRO A 592 16.77 -10.13 -19.38
N ALA A 593 17.14 -10.76 -20.49
CA ALA A 593 18.48 -11.34 -20.67
C ALA A 593 19.61 -10.31 -20.41
N ALA A 594 19.37 -9.03 -20.74
CA ALA A 594 20.31 -7.94 -20.49
C ALA A 594 20.51 -7.61 -18.99
N LEU A 595 19.50 -7.83 -18.14
CA LEU A 595 19.67 -7.76 -16.68
C LEU A 595 20.30 -9.04 -16.12
N GLU A 596 20.00 -10.18 -16.73
CA GLU A 596 20.61 -11.46 -16.37
C GLU A 596 22.13 -11.40 -16.49
N GLU A 597 22.66 -10.88 -17.60
CA GLU A 597 24.09 -10.69 -17.82
C GLU A 597 24.75 -9.76 -16.78
N TYR A 598 24.04 -8.73 -16.32
CA TYR A 598 24.53 -7.84 -15.27
C TYR A 598 24.72 -8.56 -13.92
N PHE A 599 23.81 -9.46 -13.58
CA PHE A 599 23.91 -10.29 -12.37
C PHE A 599 24.82 -11.51 -12.51
N MET A 600 25.45 -11.70 -13.67
CA MET A 600 26.33 -12.84 -13.93
C MET A 600 27.81 -12.51 -13.81
N LEU A 601 28.56 -13.52 -13.35
CA LEU A 601 30.00 -13.64 -13.49
C LEU A 601 30.32 -14.81 -14.42
N ASP A 602 31.40 -14.68 -15.18
CA ASP A 602 31.96 -15.78 -15.95
C ASP A 602 32.58 -16.85 -15.02
N LYS A 603 33.10 -17.93 -15.61
CA LYS A 603 33.75 -19.03 -14.89
C LYS A 603 35.00 -18.62 -14.10
N ASP A 604 35.61 -17.49 -14.48
CA ASP A 604 36.80 -16.93 -13.85
C ASP A 604 36.42 -15.88 -12.77
N GLY A 605 35.12 -15.69 -12.51
CA GLY A 605 34.59 -14.79 -11.49
C GLY A 605 34.57 -13.32 -11.91
N LYS A 606 34.69 -13.02 -13.21
CA LYS A 606 34.62 -11.64 -13.73
C LYS A 606 33.21 -11.27 -14.18
N PRO A 607 32.77 -10.01 -14.01
CA PRO A 607 31.49 -9.53 -14.52
C PRO A 607 31.30 -9.80 -16.00
N VAL A 608 30.16 -10.38 -16.38
CA VAL A 608 29.78 -10.48 -17.79
C VAL A 608 29.41 -9.10 -18.34
N LYS A 609 28.70 -8.29 -17.53
CA LYS A 609 28.39 -6.88 -17.82
C LYS A 609 28.69 -6.01 -16.58
N GLU A 610 29.36 -4.87 -16.78
CA GLU A 610 29.78 -3.99 -15.67
C GLU A 610 28.72 -2.96 -15.27
N GLU A 611 27.87 -2.53 -16.19
CA GLU A 611 26.88 -1.44 -16.00
C GLU A 611 25.52 -1.81 -16.60
N ILE A 612 24.46 -1.17 -16.12
CA ILE A 612 23.12 -1.25 -16.72
C ILE A 612 22.87 0.04 -17.48
N ASP A 613 22.71 -0.05 -18.80
CA ASP A 613 22.34 1.09 -19.64
C ASP A 613 20.83 1.39 -19.56
N GLU A 614 20.44 2.63 -19.90
CA GLU A 614 19.04 3.09 -19.85
C GLU A 614 18.11 2.24 -20.74
N GLU A 615 18.61 1.75 -21.88
CA GLU A 615 17.85 0.88 -22.79
C GLU A 615 17.51 -0.47 -22.13
N THR A 616 18.45 -1.04 -21.39
CA THR A 616 18.27 -2.28 -20.61
C THR A 616 17.22 -2.09 -19.51
N VAL A 617 17.28 -0.97 -18.78
CA VAL A 617 16.27 -0.65 -17.76
C VAL A 617 14.89 -0.52 -18.40
N LYS A 618 14.78 0.22 -19.51
CA LYS A 618 13.51 0.43 -20.21
C LYS A 618 12.94 -0.89 -20.75
N ALA A 619 13.76 -1.72 -21.38
CA ALA A 619 13.34 -3.04 -21.87
C ALA A 619 12.86 -3.95 -20.72
N ALA A 620 13.50 -3.83 -19.54
CA ALA A 620 13.06 -4.54 -18.35
C ALA A 620 11.69 -4.09 -17.87
N GLU A 621 11.49 -2.78 -17.75
CA GLU A 621 10.21 -2.21 -17.36
C GLU A 621 9.10 -2.57 -18.34
N GLU A 622 9.34 -2.50 -19.65
CA GLU A 622 8.38 -2.89 -20.68
C GLU A 622 7.98 -4.38 -20.57
N SER A 623 8.94 -5.26 -20.26
CA SER A 623 8.67 -6.70 -20.07
C SER A 623 7.83 -7.00 -18.82
N LEU A 624 7.98 -6.19 -17.77
CA LEU A 624 7.20 -6.29 -16.53
C LEU A 624 5.82 -5.62 -16.68
N ASN A 625 5.73 -4.59 -17.53
CA ASN A 625 4.54 -3.79 -17.79
C ASN A 625 3.70 -4.33 -18.95
N SER A 626 3.96 -5.52 -19.49
CA SER A 626 3.17 -6.06 -20.60
C SER A 626 1.72 -6.26 -20.13
N HIS A 627 0.90 -5.24 -20.36
CA HIS A 627 -0.56 -5.25 -20.27
C HIS A 627 -1.03 -6.22 -21.34
N SER A 628 -1.04 -7.50 -21.00
CA SER A 628 -1.51 -8.55 -21.89
C SER A 628 -2.47 -9.45 -21.14
N GLY A 629 -3.65 -8.88 -20.93
CA GLY A 629 -4.90 -9.48 -21.39
C GLY A 629 -5.41 -10.65 -20.57
N TYR A 630 -6.10 -10.34 -19.47
CA TYR A 630 -7.26 -11.10 -19.04
C TYR A 630 -8.37 -10.11 -18.70
N ASP A 631 -9.53 -10.34 -19.31
CA ASP A 631 -10.78 -9.66 -18.98
C ASP A 631 -11.13 -10.10 -17.56
N ASP A 632 -11.11 -9.17 -16.64
CA ASP A 632 -11.47 -9.45 -15.27
C ASP A 632 -12.93 -9.94 -15.22
N GLN A 633 -13.14 -11.07 -14.55
CA GLN A 633 -14.47 -11.59 -14.26
C GLN A 633 -14.70 -11.56 -12.75
N ASP A 634 -14.31 -10.46 -12.09
CA ASP A 634 -14.43 -10.24 -10.64
C ASP A 634 -15.88 -10.01 -10.16
N PHE A 635 -16.87 -10.31 -11.00
CA PHE A 635 -18.26 -10.32 -10.58
C PHE A 635 -19.07 -11.55 -11.00
N ILE A 636 -20.02 -11.92 -10.14
CA ILE A 636 -21.03 -12.94 -10.43
C ILE A 636 -22.36 -12.25 -10.73
N THR A 637 -22.85 -12.38 -11.97
CA THR A 637 -24.20 -11.93 -12.34
C THR A 637 -25.23 -12.94 -11.84
N LEU A 638 -26.11 -12.48 -10.95
CA LEU A 638 -27.28 -13.27 -10.55
C LEU A 638 -28.23 -13.42 -11.74
N LYS A 639 -28.53 -14.66 -12.14
CA LYS A 639 -29.57 -14.90 -13.15
C LYS A 639 -30.92 -14.56 -12.52
N PRO A 640 -31.78 -13.75 -13.19
CA PRO A 640 -33.12 -13.49 -12.68
C PRO A 640 -33.86 -14.82 -12.46
N PRO A 641 -34.65 -14.97 -11.38
CA PRO A 641 -35.41 -16.18 -11.15
C PRO A 641 -36.27 -16.44 -12.38
N LYS A 642 -36.14 -17.64 -12.98
CA LYS A 642 -37.01 -18.06 -14.08
C LYS A 642 -38.44 -17.87 -13.61
N SER A 643 -39.16 -16.95 -14.25
CA SER A 643 -40.60 -16.83 -14.04
C SER A 643 -41.19 -18.21 -14.33
N LYS A 644 -41.75 -18.84 -13.30
CA LYS A 644 -42.67 -19.95 -13.52
C LYS A 644 -43.89 -19.32 -14.19
N ILE A 645 -43.96 -19.46 -15.51
CA ILE A 645 -45.19 -19.28 -16.28
C ILE A 645 -46.13 -20.42 -15.90
#